data_AF-A0A1F5HUD8-F1
#
_entry.id   AF-A0A1F5HUD8-F1
#
_cell.length_a   1.000
_cell.length_b   1.000
_cell.length_c   1.000
_cell.angle_alpha   90.00
_cell.angle_beta   90.00
_cell.angle_gamma   90.00
#
_symmetry.space_group_name_H-M   'P 1'
#
loop_
_entity.id
_entity.type
_entity.pdbx_description
1 polymer ?
#
loop_
_entity_poly.entity_id
_entity_poly.type
_entity_poly.pdbx_seq_one_letter_code
_entity_poly.pdbx_strand_id
1 'polypeptide(L)'
;MAKRIFWGQHKNIDLPHLDLVQVQRESFQDFLENGIKEILEEISPVSDFTEKNFSLSFGQYSFGKSKYTPEEAIEKGVTYDVPLKIQAEVVNKQTGAKNSQEVFLCDLPLMLEKGSFIINGIERAVVSQLVRAPGAYYSAEIDPSTGKVLYSCEIRPLRGSWLEFAITKNDIITVKIDRRRKFPVTTFLRAIGFSDDQSIESLFAFVTDETAKEFLKNTFSKDPTSNQQEALLEIYRRMRPGDHVILDNAKSLIENMFFNDRRYSLGKVGRYKIEKRLGHIKGKIKYAKEETAASQILTPSDFVAAIYYLFELISGKGRVDDIDHLGNRRVRRVGELVAQNAFRVGILRLERVIKERMSLTPTDTVPAPASLINARPIISAINEFFRSSQLSTILDQTNSLSELDNLRRLTVMGTGGIARERAAFSIRDINHSQYSRICPIRSPEGPNIGLVTYLALYCKVNEYGFLEAPYRKVIQDKNDKAKVSDEIVYLAADDEENYYITHAQIPVDDKGYILDEVVPVRYIGEFTTAHKSMVNFIDVVPRQVVGTSASLIPFLAHDEANRALMGTHMQCQAVPLLTPEEPIVGTGMEEVVGNNLKDVTRAQTEGKVIYVDSKKIIIKTKTKDGSAHELTIPINKFTRSPQSTCHSQRPKVLTGQAVKKGDILVDGSSTDDGELALGRNLLIAYMSFDGLGYEDAIVISDRLFKEDVLTSIHIEEYDTSVVETKLGPEETTRDIPNVSEEDLASLDEEGIVVVGAGVGPNDILVGKIAPKGETELSAEERLLRTIFGEKAREVRDTSLRMPHGEKGTVIDVKILSRDKGDELEHGALTKIFVKVAQVRKVVVGDKLAGRHGNKGVISKIVSSADMPYLPDGTPVDIIISPLSVLSRMNLGQLLETHLGWAAHKLDYKIALPVFESGSETRIVEELKKANLPVDGRTNLYDGRTGLPFDRPIVVGYGYIMKLIHMVEDKTHARSTGPYSLITQQPLGGKAQMGGQRLGEMEVWALEAYGAAYSLQEMLTIKSDDVIGRAKAFEAIIKGTEIPQALIPESFKVLVKELNSLNLNVATIGAKTQEEAKVVPQTEEEARAAQEFTQVAGAQNIISPADITGPNSAIKIESH
;
A
#
# COMPACT_ATOMS: atom_id res chain seq x y z
N MET A 1 -1.31 -39.45 -7.42
CA MET A 1 -0.80 -38.08 -7.16
C MET A 1 0.68 -38.18 -6.87
N ALA A 2 1.49 -37.46 -7.65
CA ALA A 2 2.93 -37.37 -7.46
C ALA A 2 3.25 -36.78 -6.07
N LYS A 3 3.94 -37.55 -5.23
CA LYS A 3 4.30 -37.14 -3.86
C LYS A 3 5.42 -36.09 -3.92
N ARG A 4 5.28 -34.97 -3.21
CA ARG A 4 6.35 -33.98 -3.10
C ARG A 4 7.49 -34.50 -2.23
N ILE A 5 8.69 -34.60 -2.82
CA ILE A 5 9.91 -35.04 -2.16
C ILE A 5 10.65 -33.80 -1.67
N PHE A 6 10.80 -33.68 -0.35
CA PHE A 6 11.57 -32.61 0.27
C PHE A 6 13.07 -32.94 0.21
N TRP A 7 13.85 -32.03 -0.38
CA TRP A 7 15.30 -32.16 -0.50
C TRP A 7 16.07 -31.47 0.63
N GLY A 8 15.39 -30.67 1.45
CA GLY A 8 15.98 -29.96 2.59
C GLY A 8 16.56 -30.88 3.67
N GLN A 9 17.64 -30.42 4.30
CA GLN A 9 18.40 -31.18 5.32
C GLN A 9 17.80 -31.05 6.73
N HIS A 10 17.00 -30.01 6.98
CA HIS A 10 16.53 -29.65 8.33
C HIS A 10 15.16 -30.24 8.71
N LYS A 11 14.79 -31.40 8.13
CA LYS A 11 13.45 -31.99 8.28
C LYS A 11 13.10 -32.46 9.70
N ASN A 12 14.09 -32.69 10.55
CA ASN A 12 13.92 -33.20 11.91
C ASN A 12 13.86 -32.10 12.99
N ILE A 13 13.81 -30.83 12.60
CA ILE A 13 13.69 -29.70 13.55
C ILE A 13 12.21 -29.38 13.76
N ASP A 14 11.78 -29.30 15.02
CA ASP A 14 10.44 -28.83 15.38
C ASP A 14 10.35 -27.32 15.13
N LEU A 15 9.91 -26.93 13.93
CA LEU A 15 9.82 -25.54 13.52
C LEU A 15 8.59 -24.86 14.12
N PRO A 16 8.68 -23.57 14.49
CA PRO A 16 7.51 -22.80 14.88
C PRO A 16 6.45 -22.82 13.78
N HIS A 17 5.19 -23.05 14.17
CA HIS A 17 4.06 -23.00 13.24
C HIS A 17 4.00 -21.63 12.55
N LEU A 18 3.98 -21.64 11.20
CA LEU A 18 3.95 -20.42 10.39
C LEU A 18 2.51 -19.92 10.21
N ASP A 19 2.07 -19.11 11.16
CA ASP A 19 0.85 -18.31 11.05
C ASP A 19 1.21 -16.90 10.55
N LEU A 20 0.99 -16.68 9.27
CA LEU A 20 1.49 -15.51 8.56
C LEU A 20 0.64 -14.26 8.81
N VAL A 21 -0.57 -14.41 9.37
CA VAL A 21 -1.54 -13.33 9.65
C VAL A 21 -1.62 -13.04 11.16
N GLN A 22 -0.99 -13.85 12.00
CA GLN A 22 -0.99 -13.75 13.47
C GLN A 22 -0.79 -12.32 14.00
N VAL A 23 0.20 -11.58 13.46
CA VAL A 23 0.53 -10.23 13.91
C VAL A 23 -0.65 -9.25 13.84
N GLN A 24 -1.49 -9.38 12.81
CA GLN A 24 -2.69 -8.54 12.64
C GLN A 24 -3.75 -8.92 13.68
N ARG A 25 -4.05 -10.22 13.79
CA ARG A 25 -5.09 -10.74 14.69
C ARG A 25 -4.80 -10.50 16.16
N GLU A 26 -3.60 -10.85 16.62
CA GLU A 26 -3.21 -10.66 18.02
C GLU A 26 -3.27 -9.20 18.43
N SER A 27 -2.81 -8.29 17.55
CA SER A 27 -2.84 -6.88 17.87
C SER A 27 -4.25 -6.31 17.95
N PHE A 28 -5.16 -6.74 17.08
CA PHE A 28 -6.53 -6.26 17.11
C PHE A 28 -7.31 -6.85 18.29
N GLN A 29 -7.06 -8.12 18.63
CA GLN A 29 -7.62 -8.76 19.82
C GLN A 29 -7.20 -8.02 21.10
N ASP A 30 -5.92 -7.67 21.23
CA ASP A 30 -5.41 -6.90 22.37
C ASP A 30 -6.05 -5.50 22.46
N PHE A 31 -6.34 -4.86 21.32
CA PHE A 31 -7.10 -3.61 21.30
C PHE A 31 -8.53 -3.80 21.81
N LEU A 32 -9.22 -4.87 21.37
CA LEU A 32 -10.59 -5.17 21.79
C LEU A 32 -10.69 -5.51 23.27
N GLU A 33 -9.70 -6.19 23.86
CA GLU A 33 -9.71 -6.64 25.26
C GLU A 33 -9.16 -5.58 26.23
N ASN A 34 -7.97 -5.05 25.94
CA ASN A 34 -7.23 -4.18 26.85
C ASN A 34 -7.22 -2.72 26.37
N GLY A 35 -7.01 -2.49 25.08
CA GLY A 35 -6.80 -1.14 24.53
C GLY A 35 -7.98 -0.18 24.72
N ILE A 36 -9.21 -0.66 24.49
CA ILE A 36 -10.43 0.15 24.74
C ILE A 36 -10.55 0.51 26.23
N LYS A 37 -10.29 -0.46 27.12
CA LYS A 37 -10.35 -0.27 28.57
C LYS A 37 -9.33 0.77 29.04
N GLU A 38 -8.07 0.64 28.65
CA GLU A 38 -6.99 1.56 29.04
C GLU A 38 -7.31 3.01 28.63
N ILE A 39 -7.88 3.22 27.43
CA ILE A 39 -8.23 4.56 26.93
C ILE A 39 -9.43 5.17 27.69
N LEU A 40 -10.42 4.35 28.05
CA LEU A 40 -11.56 4.81 28.83
C LEU A 40 -11.17 5.15 30.26
N GLU A 41 -10.29 4.35 30.87
CA GLU A 41 -9.72 4.61 32.20
C GLU A 41 -8.85 5.88 32.21
N GLU A 42 -8.17 6.22 31.11
CA GLU A 42 -7.36 7.45 30.98
C GLU A 42 -8.19 8.73 31.21
N ILE A 43 -9.45 8.75 30.75
CA ILE A 43 -10.31 9.93 30.84
C ILE A 43 -11.33 9.87 31.98
N SER A 44 -11.62 8.68 32.50
CA SER A 44 -12.59 8.45 33.55
C SER A 44 -11.96 8.72 34.94
N PRO A 45 -12.62 9.46 35.84
CA PRO A 45 -13.88 10.15 35.68
C PRO A 45 -13.74 11.53 35.01
N VAL A 46 -14.72 11.89 34.18
CA VAL A 46 -14.85 13.21 33.57
C VAL A 46 -15.64 14.12 34.51
N SER A 47 -14.98 15.17 35.03
CA SER A 47 -15.65 16.20 35.84
C SER A 47 -15.95 17.45 35.01
N ASP A 48 -16.96 18.22 35.42
CA ASP A 48 -17.30 19.53 34.85
C ASP A 48 -16.16 20.56 35.00
N PHE A 49 -16.22 21.70 34.29
CA PHE A 49 -15.14 22.71 34.34
C PHE A 49 -14.89 23.28 35.75
N THR A 50 -15.88 23.27 36.63
CA THR A 50 -15.72 23.75 38.02
C THR A 50 -15.35 22.63 38.99
N GLU A 51 -15.39 21.38 38.51
CA GLU A 51 -15.17 20.13 39.25
C GLU A 51 -16.11 19.88 40.44
N LYS A 52 -17.12 20.74 40.63
CA LYS A 52 -17.96 20.77 41.83
C LYS A 52 -19.35 20.20 41.63
N ASN A 53 -19.83 20.07 40.40
CA ASN A 53 -21.26 19.84 40.13
C ASN A 53 -21.51 18.39 39.70
N PHE A 54 -20.86 17.95 38.63
CA PHE A 54 -21.13 16.65 38.01
C PHE A 54 -19.85 15.88 37.74
N SER A 55 -19.96 14.55 37.82
CA SER A 55 -18.91 13.62 37.43
C SER A 55 -19.51 12.47 36.66
N LEU A 56 -18.94 12.15 35.50
CA LEU A 56 -19.32 10.98 34.69
C LEU A 56 -18.17 9.98 34.71
N SER A 57 -18.47 8.74 35.08
CA SER A 57 -17.55 7.62 35.02
C SER A 57 -17.98 6.63 33.94
N PHE A 58 -16.97 6.10 33.24
CA PHE A 58 -17.13 4.99 32.30
C PHE A 58 -16.86 3.68 33.02
N GLY A 59 -17.77 2.73 32.89
CA GLY A 59 -17.69 1.38 33.44
C GLY A 59 -17.32 0.34 32.38
N GLN A 60 -17.88 -0.87 32.50
CA GLN A 60 -17.65 -1.96 31.55
C GLN A 60 -18.29 -1.65 30.18
N TYR A 61 -17.61 -2.08 29.11
CA TYR A 61 -18.12 -2.02 27.75
C TYR A 61 -18.57 -3.41 27.27
N SER A 62 -19.47 -3.42 26.30
CA SER A 62 -20.01 -4.62 25.68
C SER A 62 -20.10 -4.43 24.16
N PHE A 63 -19.93 -5.52 23.43
CA PHE A 63 -20.10 -5.56 21.98
C PHE A 63 -21.48 -6.15 21.66
N GLY A 64 -22.26 -5.46 20.85
CA GLY A 64 -23.51 -6.01 20.31
C GLY A 64 -23.25 -6.97 19.13
N LYS A 65 -24.33 -7.33 18.44
CA LYS A 65 -24.24 -8.14 17.22
C LYS A 65 -24.07 -7.25 16.00
N SER A 66 -23.26 -7.69 15.04
CA SER A 66 -23.16 -7.01 13.75
C SER A 66 -24.52 -7.05 13.02
N LYS A 67 -24.83 -5.97 12.30
CA LYS A 67 -26.06 -5.85 11.51
C LYS A 67 -26.01 -6.71 10.23
N TYR A 68 -24.81 -6.90 9.69
CA TYR A 68 -24.57 -7.58 8.41
C TYR A 68 -23.49 -8.63 8.57
N THR A 69 -23.57 -9.70 7.78
CA THR A 69 -22.43 -10.61 7.59
C THR A 69 -21.36 -9.95 6.71
N PRO A 70 -20.10 -10.44 6.72
CA PRO A 70 -19.05 -9.93 5.84
C PRO A 70 -19.45 -9.93 4.34
N GLU A 71 -20.12 -10.99 3.90
CA GLU A 71 -20.61 -11.15 2.52
C GLU A 71 -21.65 -10.08 2.19
N GLU A 72 -22.66 -9.91 3.06
CA GLU A 72 -23.68 -8.85 2.90
C GLU A 72 -23.08 -7.44 2.94
N ALA A 73 -22.03 -7.21 3.72
CA ALA A 73 -21.38 -5.92 3.83
C ALA A 73 -20.68 -5.51 2.52
N ILE A 74 -19.92 -6.44 1.90
CA ILE A 74 -19.33 -6.27 0.57
C ILE A 74 -20.44 -6.01 -0.45
N GLU A 75 -21.44 -6.86 -0.41
CA GLU A 75 -22.56 -6.83 -1.33
C GLU A 75 -23.35 -5.51 -1.30
N LYS A 76 -23.62 -4.97 -0.12
CA LYS A 76 -24.41 -3.73 0.04
C LYS A 76 -23.57 -2.46 -0.01
N GLY A 77 -22.24 -2.57 -0.12
CA GLY A 77 -21.37 -1.40 -0.08
C GLY A 77 -21.27 -0.74 1.30
N VAL A 78 -21.50 -1.50 2.38
CA VAL A 78 -21.50 -1.00 3.77
C VAL A 78 -20.29 -1.51 4.56
N THR A 79 -20.05 -0.94 5.73
CA THR A 79 -18.95 -1.35 6.61
C THR A 79 -19.35 -2.57 7.44
N TYR A 80 -18.43 -3.52 7.64
CA TYR A 80 -18.62 -4.61 8.60
C TYR A 80 -18.18 -4.15 9.98
N ASP A 81 -19.15 -3.81 10.82
CA ASP A 81 -18.94 -3.25 12.15
C ASP A 81 -19.84 -3.89 13.21
N VAL A 82 -19.55 -3.57 14.46
CA VAL A 82 -20.30 -4.00 15.64
C VAL A 82 -20.57 -2.81 16.55
N PRO A 83 -21.79 -2.67 17.10
CA PRO A 83 -22.10 -1.58 18.00
C PRO A 83 -21.40 -1.78 19.35
N LEU A 84 -20.56 -0.80 19.72
CA LEU A 84 -19.90 -0.70 21.02
C LEU A 84 -20.80 0.07 22.00
N LYS A 85 -21.15 -0.57 23.11
CA LYS A 85 -21.92 0.03 24.20
C LYS A 85 -21.08 0.10 25.48
N ILE A 86 -21.39 1.06 26.33
CA ILE A 86 -20.70 1.27 27.59
C ILE A 86 -21.67 1.58 28.72
N GLN A 87 -21.43 1.04 29.91
CA GLN A 87 -22.11 1.48 31.11
C GLN A 87 -21.51 2.81 31.56
N ALA A 88 -22.34 3.86 31.63
CA ALA A 88 -21.94 5.17 32.11
C ALA A 88 -22.73 5.54 33.37
N GLU A 89 -22.06 6.05 34.39
CA GLU A 89 -22.67 6.55 35.63
C GLU A 89 -22.41 8.05 35.75
N VAL A 90 -23.47 8.84 35.93
CA VAL A 90 -23.38 10.26 36.27
C VAL A 90 -23.70 10.42 37.75
N VAL A 91 -22.79 11.08 38.47
CA VAL A 91 -22.92 11.43 39.88
C VAL A 91 -23.01 12.95 40.01
N ASN A 92 -24.07 13.44 40.66
CA ASN A 92 -24.11 14.82 41.12
C ASN A 92 -23.36 14.92 42.45
N LYS A 93 -22.25 15.68 42.48
CA LYS A 93 -21.40 15.79 43.67
C LYS A 93 -22.05 16.58 44.81
N GLN A 94 -23.05 17.42 44.51
CA GLN A 94 -23.76 18.20 45.52
C GLN A 94 -24.86 17.40 46.23
N THR A 95 -25.61 16.58 45.47
CA THR A 95 -26.75 15.82 46.01
C THR A 95 -26.43 14.35 46.29
N GLY A 96 -25.32 13.83 45.78
CA GLY A 96 -24.94 12.41 45.85
C GLY A 96 -25.78 11.49 44.97
N ALA A 97 -26.76 12.03 44.24
CA ALA A 97 -27.65 11.26 43.39
C ALA A 97 -26.90 10.71 42.16
N LYS A 98 -27.16 9.43 41.84
CA LYS A 98 -26.51 8.70 40.76
C LYS A 98 -27.51 8.27 39.70
N ASN A 99 -27.11 8.34 38.44
CA ASN A 99 -27.88 7.81 37.32
C ASN A 99 -26.94 6.95 36.45
N SER A 100 -27.25 5.66 36.30
CA SER A 100 -26.46 4.71 35.54
C SER A 100 -27.27 4.16 34.37
N GLN A 101 -26.67 4.15 33.18
CA GLN A 101 -27.31 3.69 31.95
C GLN A 101 -26.27 3.07 31.02
N GLU A 102 -26.66 2.04 30.26
CA GLU A 102 -25.90 1.57 29.10
C GLU A 102 -26.13 2.51 27.90
N VAL A 103 -25.05 3.06 27.36
CA VAL A 103 -25.08 4.05 26.28
C VAL A 103 -24.30 3.53 25.07
N PHE A 104 -24.84 3.75 23.88
CA PHE A 104 -24.13 3.47 22.63
C PHE A 104 -23.01 4.49 22.40
N LEU A 105 -21.81 3.99 22.10
CA LEU A 105 -20.62 4.81 21.95
C LEU A 105 -20.22 5.01 20.48
N CYS A 106 -20.14 3.93 19.70
CA CYS A 106 -19.89 3.97 18.25
C CYS A 106 -20.13 2.59 17.62
N ASP A 107 -20.21 2.55 16.29
CA ASP A 107 -20.01 1.31 15.52
C ASP A 107 -18.53 1.14 15.23
N LEU A 108 -17.97 0.01 15.66
CA LEU A 108 -16.54 -0.30 15.54
C LEU A 108 -16.33 -1.31 14.40
N PRO A 109 -15.55 -0.98 13.36
CA PRO A 109 -15.19 -1.94 12.31
C PRO A 109 -14.50 -3.17 12.88
N LEU A 110 -14.96 -4.36 12.51
CA LEU A 110 -14.43 -5.63 13.00
C LEU A 110 -13.46 -6.25 11.99
N MET A 111 -12.37 -6.83 12.50
CA MET A 111 -11.42 -7.57 11.68
C MET A 111 -11.98 -8.94 11.30
N LEU A 112 -11.80 -9.33 10.04
CA LEU A 112 -12.08 -10.68 9.56
C LEU A 112 -11.02 -11.68 10.06
N GLU A 113 -11.33 -12.97 10.02
CA GLU A 113 -10.39 -14.01 10.45
C GLU A 113 -9.07 -14.02 9.64
N LYS A 114 -9.09 -13.49 8.42
CA LYS A 114 -7.92 -13.34 7.56
C LYS A 114 -7.13 -12.05 7.76
N GLY A 115 -7.47 -11.22 8.76
CA GLY A 115 -6.66 -10.07 9.18
C GLY A 115 -6.97 -8.74 8.48
N SER A 116 -8.06 -8.68 7.72
CA SER A 116 -8.52 -7.51 6.94
C SER A 116 -9.82 -6.92 7.49
N PHE A 117 -10.27 -5.81 6.93
CA PHE A 117 -11.51 -5.10 7.30
C PHE A 117 -12.36 -4.82 6.06
N ILE A 118 -13.69 -4.77 6.20
CA ILE A 118 -14.60 -4.34 5.14
C ILE A 118 -15.09 -2.93 5.46
N ILE A 119 -14.72 -1.95 4.64
CA ILE A 119 -15.08 -0.54 4.79
C ILE A 119 -15.79 -0.08 3.52
N ASN A 120 -17.07 0.29 3.63
CA ASN A 120 -17.94 0.63 2.49
C ASN A 120 -17.92 -0.45 1.38
N GLY A 121 -18.03 -1.72 1.79
CA GLY A 121 -17.99 -2.88 0.90
C GLY A 121 -16.64 -3.19 0.25
N ILE A 122 -15.59 -2.41 0.55
CA ILE A 122 -14.24 -2.65 0.02
C ILE A 122 -13.38 -3.23 1.12
N GLU A 123 -12.67 -4.31 0.78
CA GLU A 123 -11.73 -4.93 1.70
C GLU A 123 -10.42 -4.13 1.82
N ARG A 124 -9.99 -3.88 3.05
CA ARG A 124 -8.82 -3.06 3.39
C ARG A 124 -7.91 -3.77 4.38
N ALA A 125 -6.62 -3.50 4.25
CA ALA A 125 -5.59 -3.87 5.22
C ALA A 125 -5.05 -2.64 5.92
N VAL A 126 -4.84 -2.77 7.24
CA VAL A 126 -4.11 -1.76 8.01
C VAL A 126 -2.64 -2.16 8.05
N VAL A 127 -1.81 -1.39 7.35
CA VAL A 127 -0.37 -1.62 7.22
C VAL A 127 0.32 -1.27 8.55
N SER A 128 1.16 -2.18 9.03
CA SER A 128 1.93 -1.97 10.26
C SER A 128 3.00 -0.90 10.05
N GLN A 129 3.19 -0.03 11.04
CA GLN A 129 4.04 1.16 10.91
C GLN A 129 5.33 1.02 11.69
N LEU A 130 6.50 1.13 11.03
CA LEU A 130 7.81 1.14 11.68
C LEU A 130 8.21 2.58 12.03
N VAL A 131 8.18 2.93 13.32
CA VAL A 131 8.52 4.27 13.83
C VAL A 131 9.71 4.23 14.77
N ARG A 132 10.34 5.38 15.02
CA ARG A 132 11.34 5.50 16.09
C ARG A 132 10.69 5.19 17.43
N ALA A 133 11.30 4.33 18.23
CA ALA A 133 10.79 4.02 19.56
C ALA A 133 10.86 5.26 20.48
N PRO A 134 10.04 5.36 21.53
CA PRO A 134 10.22 6.39 22.55
C PRO A 134 11.44 6.05 23.39
N GLY A 135 12.15 7.06 23.90
CA GLY A 135 13.35 6.89 24.73
C GLY A 135 14.39 7.97 24.47
N ALA A 136 15.58 7.78 25.06
CA ALA A 136 16.72 8.68 24.89
C ALA A 136 17.66 8.16 23.78
N TYR A 137 18.06 9.05 22.89
CA TYR A 137 18.93 8.77 21.75
C TYR A 137 20.15 9.68 21.78
N TYR A 138 21.32 9.13 21.50
CA TYR A 138 22.58 9.88 21.48
C TYR A 138 23.18 9.89 20.08
N SER A 139 23.53 11.07 19.59
CA SER A 139 24.21 11.25 18.31
C SER A 139 25.49 12.07 18.47
N ALA A 140 26.40 11.90 17.51
CA ALA A 140 27.61 12.67 17.37
C ALA A 140 27.69 13.24 15.96
N GLU A 141 27.91 14.55 15.86
CA GLU A 141 28.13 15.25 14.60
C GLU A 141 29.48 15.98 14.64
N ILE A 142 30.26 15.89 13.57
CA ILE A 142 31.52 16.65 13.46
C ILE A 142 31.17 18.03 12.93
N ASP A 143 31.45 19.08 13.71
CA ASP A 143 31.22 20.45 13.29
C ASP A 143 32.21 20.81 12.15
N PRO A 144 31.73 21.20 10.96
CA PRO A 144 32.60 21.49 9.83
C PRO A 144 33.56 22.66 10.06
N SER A 145 33.21 23.60 10.95
CA SER A 145 33.98 24.82 11.17
C SER A 145 35.12 24.66 12.17
N THR A 146 34.89 23.87 13.22
CA THR A 146 35.85 23.66 14.32
C THR A 146 36.51 22.29 14.30
N GLY A 147 35.97 21.32 13.56
CA GLY A 147 36.40 19.93 13.56
C GLY A 147 36.09 19.18 14.88
N LYS A 148 35.44 19.84 15.85
CA LYS A 148 35.05 19.21 17.12
C LYS A 148 33.87 18.26 16.91
N VAL A 149 33.87 17.15 17.64
CA VAL A 149 32.72 16.25 17.74
C VAL A 149 31.72 16.86 18.73
N LEU A 150 30.52 17.14 18.26
CA LEU A 150 29.41 17.65 19.06
C LEU A 150 28.45 16.51 19.39
N TYR A 151 28.26 16.25 20.68
CA TYR A 151 27.30 15.25 21.16
C TYR A 151 25.94 15.88 21.45
N SER A 152 24.89 15.14 21.13
CA SER A 152 23.52 15.51 21.46
C SER A 152 22.71 14.33 21.97
N CYS A 153 21.70 14.62 22.79
CA CYS A 153 20.76 13.67 23.34
C CYS A 153 19.33 14.12 23.01
N GLU A 154 18.55 13.29 22.32
CA GLU A 154 17.14 13.52 22.03
C GLU A 154 16.29 12.56 22.87
N ILE A 155 15.45 13.09 23.77
CA ILE A 155 14.44 12.33 24.51
C ILE A 155 13.10 12.46 23.81
N ARG A 156 12.59 11.33 23.34
CA ARG A 156 11.34 11.23 22.58
C ARG A 156 10.27 10.53 23.41
N PRO A 157 9.15 11.19 23.74
CA PRO A 157 8.02 10.50 24.33
C PRO A 157 7.20 9.73 23.30
N LEU A 158 6.32 8.87 23.80
CA LEU A 158 5.22 8.33 23.00
C LEU A 158 4.20 9.44 22.69
N ARG A 159 3.92 10.29 23.69
CA ARG A 159 3.01 11.45 23.61
C ARG A 159 3.56 12.60 24.44
N GLY A 160 3.51 13.82 23.91
CA GLY A 160 3.98 15.03 24.61
C GLY A 160 5.17 15.70 23.93
N SER A 161 5.81 16.63 24.64
CA SER A 161 6.87 17.48 24.11
C SER A 161 8.23 16.77 24.01
N TRP A 162 9.00 17.06 22.97
CA TRP A 162 10.34 16.50 22.79
C TRP A 162 11.37 17.35 23.52
N LEU A 163 12.43 16.71 24.01
CA LEU A 163 13.54 17.36 24.67
C LEU A 163 14.85 17.02 23.98
N GLU A 164 15.65 18.02 23.67
CA GLU A 164 16.94 17.85 22.99
C GLU A 164 18.02 18.59 23.79
N PHE A 165 18.97 17.84 24.33
CA PHE A 165 20.19 18.38 24.94
C PHE A 165 21.32 18.33 23.93
N ALA A 166 22.09 19.40 23.80
CA ALA A 166 23.20 19.45 22.86
C ALA A 166 24.36 20.27 23.42
N ILE A 167 25.58 19.75 23.19
CA ILE A 167 26.81 20.49 23.44
C ILE A 167 27.10 21.32 22.19
N THR A 168 27.25 22.62 22.37
CA THR A 168 27.54 23.56 21.29
C THR A 168 29.05 23.67 21.05
N LYS A 169 29.45 24.17 19.88
CA LYS A 169 30.86 24.46 19.55
C LYS A 169 31.60 25.38 20.53
N ASN A 170 30.85 26.14 21.34
CA ASN A 170 31.37 27.04 22.36
C ASN A 170 31.41 26.37 23.74
N ASP A 171 31.38 25.03 23.80
CA ASP A 171 31.58 24.29 25.04
C ASP A 171 30.49 24.61 26.10
N ILE A 172 29.26 24.87 25.63
CA ILE A 172 28.06 25.17 26.43
C ILE A 172 27.00 24.09 26.17
N ILE A 173 26.37 23.62 27.24
CA ILE A 173 25.25 22.66 27.19
C ILE A 173 23.94 23.42 27.06
N THR A 174 23.20 23.12 26.02
CA THR A 174 21.92 23.76 25.72
C THR A 174 20.81 22.73 25.67
N VAL A 175 19.59 23.19 25.91
CA VAL A 175 18.37 22.41 25.76
C VAL A 175 17.41 23.11 24.79
N LYS A 176 16.65 22.31 24.04
CA LYS A 176 15.50 22.75 23.24
C LYS A 176 14.28 21.91 23.63
N ILE A 177 13.13 22.57 23.72
CA ILE A 177 11.82 21.92 23.85
C ILE A 177 11.09 22.05 22.51
N ASP A 178 10.57 20.96 21.96
CA ASP A 178 9.82 20.91 20.69
C ASP A 178 10.53 21.60 19.52
N ARG A 179 11.88 21.49 19.46
CA ARG A 179 12.73 22.11 18.43
C ARG A 179 12.59 23.65 18.34
N ARG A 180 12.17 24.30 19.44
CA ARG A 180 12.11 25.77 19.56
C ARG A 180 13.47 26.35 19.93
N ARG A 181 13.49 27.62 20.36
CA ARG A 181 14.72 28.36 20.69
C ARG A 181 15.51 27.63 21.78
N LYS A 182 16.82 27.47 21.56
CA LYS A 182 17.76 26.88 22.53
C LYS A 182 17.96 27.79 23.74
N PHE A 183 18.13 27.23 24.93
CA PHE A 183 18.52 27.94 26.16
C PHE A 183 19.50 27.09 26.99
N PRO A 184 20.24 27.67 27.95
CA PRO A 184 21.17 26.91 28.79
C PRO A 184 20.47 25.79 29.56
N VAL A 185 21.14 24.64 29.72
CA VAL A 185 20.54 23.49 30.43
C VAL A 185 20.28 23.78 31.90
N THR A 186 21.08 24.66 32.51
CA THR A 186 20.92 25.09 33.91
C THR A 186 19.60 25.83 34.12
N THR A 187 19.15 26.65 33.17
CA THR A 187 17.83 27.30 33.21
C THR A 187 16.71 26.25 33.28
N PHE A 188 16.83 25.13 32.55
CA PHE A 188 15.87 24.03 32.63
C PHE A 188 15.91 23.30 33.97
N LEU A 189 17.11 22.98 34.47
CA LEU A 189 17.28 22.31 35.77
C LEU A 189 16.71 23.14 36.93
N ARG A 190 16.87 24.47 36.88
CA ARG A 190 16.22 25.38 37.84
C ARG A 190 14.70 25.32 37.77
N ALA A 191 14.14 25.30 36.57
CA ALA A 191 12.69 25.25 36.39
C ALA A 191 12.05 23.97 36.96
N ILE A 192 12.73 22.82 36.85
CA ILE A 192 12.22 21.52 37.35
C ILE A 192 12.43 21.31 38.87
N GLY A 193 13.09 22.22 39.58
CA GLY A 193 13.17 22.21 41.04
C GLY A 193 14.57 22.30 41.66
N PHE A 194 15.65 22.38 40.87
CA PHE A 194 17.02 22.53 41.38
C PHE A 194 17.42 24.01 41.42
N SER A 195 17.00 24.71 42.48
CA SER A 195 16.96 26.18 42.54
C SER A 195 18.33 26.87 42.50
N ASP A 196 19.31 26.33 43.20
CA ASP A 196 20.61 26.96 43.48
C ASP A 196 21.77 26.24 42.78
N ASP A 197 22.85 26.98 42.49
CA ASP A 197 24.00 26.48 41.73
C ASP A 197 24.65 25.28 42.44
N GLN A 198 24.71 25.32 43.78
CA GLN A 198 25.24 24.22 44.59
C GLN A 198 24.40 22.95 44.45
N SER A 199 23.07 23.06 44.40
CA SER A 199 22.19 21.92 44.13
C SER A 199 22.48 21.30 42.77
N ILE A 200 22.67 22.10 41.72
CA ILE A 200 22.97 21.62 40.37
C ILE A 200 24.37 21.00 40.30
N GLU A 201 25.38 21.61 40.92
CA GLU A 201 26.73 21.05 41.02
C GLU A 201 26.72 19.70 41.76
N SER A 202 25.91 19.58 42.82
CA SER A 202 25.79 18.33 43.59
C SER A 202 25.23 17.16 42.77
N LEU A 203 24.36 17.45 41.79
CA LEU A 203 23.81 16.43 40.87
C LEU A 203 24.88 15.81 39.98
N PHE A 204 25.94 16.55 39.68
CA PHE A 204 27.04 16.10 38.82
C PHE A 204 28.34 15.87 39.59
N ALA A 205 28.30 15.84 40.93
CA ALA A 205 29.50 15.72 41.77
C ALA A 205 30.29 14.42 41.57
N PHE A 206 29.66 13.36 41.07
CA PHE A 206 30.31 12.08 40.74
C PHE A 206 30.93 12.05 39.34
N VAL A 207 30.83 13.15 38.58
CA VAL A 207 31.61 13.35 37.35
C VAL A 207 33.05 13.65 37.74
N THR A 208 33.96 12.71 37.44
CA THR A 208 35.39 12.83 37.74
C THR A 208 36.18 13.57 36.66
N ASP A 209 35.58 13.81 35.49
CA ASP A 209 36.23 14.44 34.34
C ASP A 209 36.30 15.98 34.49
N GLU A 210 37.49 16.56 34.32
CA GLU A 210 37.71 18.01 34.39
C GLU A 210 37.02 18.76 33.24
N THR A 211 36.95 18.15 32.05
CA THR A 211 36.33 18.78 30.87
C THR A 211 34.82 18.97 31.04
N ALA A 212 34.14 17.99 31.65
CA ALA A 212 32.73 18.08 31.96
C ALA A 212 32.41 19.18 33.00
N LYS A 213 33.30 19.38 33.98
CA LYS A 213 33.18 20.48 34.95
C LYS A 213 33.35 21.84 34.28
N GLU A 214 34.24 21.95 33.29
CA GLU A 214 34.42 23.17 32.50
C GLU A 214 33.17 23.50 31.68
N PHE A 215 32.53 22.52 31.03
CA PHE A 215 31.27 22.73 30.31
C PHE A 215 30.14 23.22 31.22
N LEU A 216 30.01 22.67 32.43
CA LEU A 216 29.03 23.14 33.41
C LEU A 216 29.32 24.60 33.82
N LYS A 217 30.58 24.94 34.12
CA LYS A 217 30.99 26.30 34.48
C LYS A 217 30.72 27.30 33.35
N ASN A 218 31.05 26.94 32.12
CA ASN A 218 30.76 27.75 30.93
C ASN A 218 29.25 27.95 30.76
N THR A 219 28.46 26.92 31.05
CA THR A 219 26.99 26.99 30.97
C THR A 219 26.41 27.92 32.03
N PHE A 220 26.86 27.85 33.29
CA PHE A 220 26.46 28.79 34.35
C PHE A 220 26.77 30.25 33.98
N SER A 221 27.94 30.52 33.39
CA SER A 221 28.34 31.88 32.98
C SER A 221 27.42 32.48 31.90
N LYS A 222 26.68 31.65 31.17
CA LYS A 222 25.78 32.04 30.08
C LYS A 222 24.30 31.95 30.46
N ASP A 223 23.98 31.46 31.65
CA ASP A 223 22.61 31.40 32.17
C ASP A 223 22.17 32.79 32.66
N PRO A 224 21.12 33.39 32.08
CA PRO A 224 20.61 34.67 32.55
C PRO A 224 19.76 34.56 33.84
N THR A 225 19.55 33.35 34.36
CA THR A 225 18.62 33.09 35.48
C THR A 225 19.33 32.62 36.74
N SER A 226 18.87 33.08 37.90
CA SER A 226 19.49 32.75 39.21
C SER A 226 18.59 31.92 40.11
N ASN A 227 17.28 31.90 39.87
CA ASN A 227 16.30 31.18 40.68
C ASN A 227 15.23 30.48 39.82
N GLN A 228 14.43 29.61 40.44
CA GLN A 228 13.39 28.84 39.75
C GLN A 228 12.31 29.73 39.10
N GLN A 229 11.95 30.85 39.71
CA GLN A 229 10.91 31.74 39.18
C GLN A 229 11.35 32.41 37.88
N GLU A 230 12.56 32.97 37.85
CA GLU A 230 13.18 33.55 36.65
C GLU A 230 13.33 32.52 35.54
N ALA A 231 13.76 31.30 35.87
CA ALA A 231 13.87 30.19 34.94
C ALA A 231 12.51 29.83 34.29
N LEU A 232 11.45 29.71 35.09
CA LEU A 232 10.10 29.44 34.58
C LEU A 232 9.61 30.55 33.63
N LEU A 233 9.82 31.82 34.00
CA LEU A 233 9.43 32.97 33.18
C LEU A 233 10.22 33.03 31.86
N GLU A 234 11.52 32.74 31.91
CA GLU A 234 12.39 32.74 30.72
C GLU A 234 12.00 31.62 29.74
N ILE A 235 11.73 30.41 30.24
CA ILE A 235 11.23 29.31 29.40
C ILE A 235 9.87 29.69 28.80
N TYR A 236 8.97 30.27 29.59
CA TYR A 236 7.65 30.69 29.10
C TYR A 236 7.77 31.73 27.97
N ARG A 237 8.64 32.74 28.11
CA ARG A 237 8.90 33.75 27.05
C ARG A 237 9.40 33.13 25.75
N ARG A 238 10.27 32.12 25.84
CA ARG A 238 10.81 31.43 24.65
C ARG A 238 9.81 30.50 24.01
N MET A 239 8.96 29.87 24.81
CA MET A 239 7.91 28.98 24.31
C MET A 239 6.75 29.78 23.72
N ARG A 240 6.22 30.80 24.40
CA ARG A 240 5.07 31.58 23.95
C ARG A 240 5.45 33.06 23.76
N PRO A 241 6.12 33.41 22.65
CA PRO A 241 6.48 34.80 22.39
C PRO A 241 5.23 35.65 22.16
N GLY A 242 5.06 36.70 22.96
CA GLY A 242 3.93 37.65 22.85
C GLY A 242 2.85 37.49 23.91
N ASP A 243 2.78 36.35 24.60
CA ASP A 243 1.84 36.15 25.72
C ASP A 243 2.28 36.92 26.96
N HIS A 244 1.32 37.36 27.79
CA HIS A 244 1.62 37.92 29.10
C HIS A 244 2.30 36.88 30.00
N VAL A 245 3.46 37.24 30.53
CA VAL A 245 4.30 36.35 31.33
C VAL A 245 3.84 36.40 32.79
N ILE A 246 3.01 35.43 33.18
CA ILE A 246 2.51 35.26 34.55
C ILE A 246 3.16 34.00 35.13
N LEU A 247 3.64 34.07 36.37
CA LEU A 247 4.36 32.97 37.02
C LEU A 247 3.52 31.68 37.09
N ASP A 248 2.24 31.77 37.47
CA ASP A 248 1.35 30.61 37.56
C ASP A 248 1.15 29.93 36.21
N ASN A 249 1.02 30.72 35.13
CA ASN A 249 0.93 30.19 33.78
C ASN A 249 2.23 29.50 33.35
N ALA A 250 3.38 30.06 33.72
CA ALA A 250 4.70 29.48 33.45
C ALA A 250 4.91 28.16 34.19
N LYS A 251 4.54 28.10 35.47
CA LYS A 251 4.58 26.88 36.28
C LYS A 251 3.65 25.81 35.71
N SER A 252 2.39 26.16 35.45
CA SER A 252 1.40 25.26 34.86
C SER A 252 1.83 24.74 33.49
N LEU A 253 2.55 25.54 32.69
CA LEU A 253 3.06 25.12 31.39
C LEU A 253 4.05 23.96 31.53
N ILE A 254 5.06 24.09 32.40
CA ILE A 254 6.09 23.05 32.60
C ILE A 254 5.48 21.77 33.19
N GLU A 255 4.60 21.93 34.19
CA GLU A 255 3.89 20.80 34.82
C GLU A 255 3.08 20.02 33.78
N ASN A 256 2.32 20.72 32.93
CA ASN A 256 1.55 20.12 31.85
C ASN A 256 2.39 19.56 30.70
N MET A 257 3.64 20.02 30.52
CA MET A 257 4.52 19.56 29.45
C MET A 257 5.21 18.24 29.76
N PHE A 258 5.64 18.02 31.02
CA PHE A 258 6.50 16.87 31.35
C PHE A 258 5.98 15.99 32.50
N PHE A 259 5.19 16.55 33.41
CA PHE A 259 4.81 15.88 34.66
C PHE A 259 3.32 15.50 34.73
N ASN A 260 2.53 15.89 33.74
CA ASN A 260 1.11 15.53 33.62
C ASN A 260 0.95 14.28 32.76
N ASP A 261 0.47 13.19 33.35
CA ASP A 261 0.25 11.88 32.73
C ASP A 261 -0.74 11.89 31.55
N ARG A 262 -1.73 12.80 31.56
CA ARG A 262 -2.72 12.97 30.47
C ARG A 262 -2.10 13.58 29.21
N ARG A 263 -1.07 14.41 29.37
CA ARG A 263 -0.43 15.17 28.27
C ARG A 263 0.91 14.60 27.86
N TYR A 264 1.61 13.97 28.79
CA TYR A 264 2.93 13.41 28.58
C TYR A 264 2.96 11.92 28.95
N SER A 265 3.54 11.11 28.08
CA SER A 265 3.72 9.68 28.37
C SER A 265 4.87 9.12 27.53
N LEU A 266 5.76 8.40 28.19
CA LEU A 266 6.77 7.54 27.59
C LEU A 266 6.17 6.19 27.14
N GLY A 267 5.04 5.81 27.73
CA GLY A 267 4.48 4.46 27.63
C GLY A 267 5.39 3.40 28.25
N LYS A 268 4.94 2.14 28.22
CA LYS A 268 5.72 0.98 28.70
C LYS A 268 7.06 0.86 27.96
N VAL A 269 7.05 1.06 26.64
CA VAL A 269 8.23 0.98 25.76
C VAL A 269 9.27 2.06 26.08
N GLY A 270 8.85 3.32 26.21
CA GLY A 270 9.79 4.41 26.45
C GLY A 270 10.46 4.32 27.81
N ARG A 271 9.71 3.92 28.84
CA ARG A 271 10.25 3.66 30.17
C ARG A 271 11.25 2.50 30.14
N TYR A 272 10.89 1.36 29.53
CA TYR A 272 11.80 0.22 29.34
C TYR A 272 13.12 0.63 28.68
N LYS A 273 13.04 1.42 27.59
CA LYS A 273 14.22 1.86 26.84
C LYS A 273 15.10 2.83 27.63
N ILE A 274 14.50 3.77 28.36
CA ILE A 274 15.24 4.68 29.24
C ILE A 274 15.95 3.90 30.35
N GLU A 275 15.29 2.94 30.99
CA GLU A 275 15.93 2.12 32.02
C GLU A 275 17.05 1.25 31.45
N LYS A 276 16.85 0.64 30.28
CA LYS A 276 17.90 -0.15 29.60
C LYS A 276 19.13 0.70 29.27
N ARG A 277 18.92 1.95 28.84
CA ARG A 277 20.01 2.86 28.44
C ARG A 277 20.69 3.54 29.62
N LEU A 278 19.93 4.04 30.60
CA LEU A 278 20.39 4.94 31.66
C LEU A 278 20.38 4.32 33.06
N GLY A 279 19.86 3.10 33.24
CA GLY A 279 19.68 2.46 34.55
C GLY A 279 20.97 2.35 35.37
N HIS A 280 22.11 2.09 34.71
CA HIS A 280 23.42 2.00 35.35
C HIS A 280 23.93 3.35 35.92
N ILE A 281 23.43 4.47 35.40
CA ILE A 281 23.68 5.82 35.91
C ILE A 281 22.64 6.17 36.98
N LYS A 282 21.36 5.92 36.70
CA LYS A 282 20.26 6.20 37.63
C LYS A 282 20.49 5.56 39.00
N GLY A 283 20.98 4.32 39.05
CA GLY A 283 21.33 3.63 40.30
C GLY A 283 22.39 4.34 41.16
N LYS A 284 23.17 5.26 40.58
CA LYS A 284 24.20 6.06 41.27
C LYS A 284 23.69 7.43 41.75
N ILE A 285 22.54 7.89 41.25
CA ILE A 285 21.96 9.19 41.60
C ILE A 285 21.24 9.09 42.96
N LYS A 286 21.61 9.95 43.92
CA LYS A 286 21.10 9.92 45.30
C LYS A 286 19.56 10.00 45.40
N TYR A 287 18.92 10.68 44.46
CA TYR A 287 17.46 10.90 44.37
C TYR A 287 16.68 9.77 43.67
N ALA A 288 17.35 8.75 43.12
CA ALA A 288 16.68 7.68 42.37
C ALA A 288 15.98 6.63 43.27
N LYS A 289 16.25 6.62 44.58
CA LYS A 289 15.75 5.57 45.50
C LYS A 289 14.25 5.64 45.83
N GLU A 290 13.58 6.74 45.51
CA GLU A 290 12.15 6.95 45.80
C GLU A 290 11.24 6.88 44.55
N GLU A 291 11.82 6.67 43.35
CA GLU A 291 11.06 6.66 42.11
C GLU A 291 10.62 5.24 41.73
N THR A 292 9.31 5.04 41.62
CA THR A 292 8.75 3.77 41.12
C THR A 292 9.12 3.57 39.65
N ALA A 293 9.78 2.44 39.34
CA ALA A 293 10.09 1.99 37.98
C ALA A 293 8.86 1.89 37.04
N ALA A 294 7.65 1.91 37.62
CA ALA A 294 6.37 1.91 36.92
C ALA A 294 5.94 3.30 36.37
N SER A 295 6.66 4.38 36.67
CA SER A 295 6.28 5.72 36.18
C SER A 295 6.35 5.80 34.65
N GLN A 296 5.26 6.24 34.01
CA GLN A 296 5.20 6.45 32.56
C GLN A 296 5.48 7.89 32.12
N ILE A 297 5.73 8.81 33.05
CA ILE A 297 6.17 10.19 32.79
C ILE A 297 7.66 10.33 33.04
N LEU A 298 8.31 11.37 32.51
CA LEU A 298 9.72 11.63 32.83
C LEU A 298 9.89 12.03 34.30
N THR A 299 10.95 11.55 34.93
CA THR A 299 11.31 11.91 36.29
C THR A 299 12.54 12.82 36.32
N PRO A 300 12.76 13.59 37.41
CA PRO A 300 13.96 14.39 37.59
C PRO A 300 15.25 13.59 37.37
N SER A 301 15.29 12.32 37.82
CA SER A 301 16.46 11.46 37.64
C SER A 301 16.74 11.11 36.17
N ASP A 302 15.71 11.01 35.32
CA ASP A 302 15.86 10.76 33.89
C ASP A 302 16.59 11.91 33.19
N PHE A 303 16.25 13.17 33.50
CA PHE A 303 16.89 14.34 32.90
C PHE A 303 18.38 14.41 33.27
N VAL A 304 18.70 14.18 34.55
CA VAL A 304 20.08 14.22 35.04
C VAL A 304 20.90 13.09 34.45
N ALA A 305 20.35 11.87 34.41
CA ALA A 305 21.02 10.72 33.78
C ALA A 305 21.24 10.94 32.29
N ALA A 306 20.29 11.58 31.59
CA ALA A 306 20.42 11.86 30.17
C ALA A 306 21.56 12.83 29.86
N ILE A 307 21.70 13.89 30.67
CA ILE A 307 22.81 14.85 30.59
C ILE A 307 24.13 14.18 30.99
N TYR A 308 24.12 13.35 32.03
CA TYR A 308 25.33 12.66 32.49
C TYR A 308 25.92 11.74 31.42
N TYR A 309 25.10 11.01 30.68
CA TYR A 309 25.59 10.16 29.60
C TYR A 309 26.30 10.94 28.48
N LEU A 310 25.93 12.22 28.25
CA LEU A 310 26.69 13.08 27.33
C LEU A 310 28.13 13.30 27.83
N PHE A 311 28.33 13.42 29.14
CA PHE A 311 29.67 13.49 29.72
C PHE A 311 30.44 12.19 29.57
N GLU A 312 29.79 11.03 29.76
CA GLU A 312 30.45 9.73 29.52
C GLU A 312 30.94 9.62 28.07
N LEU A 313 30.13 10.03 27.08
CA LEU A 313 30.52 10.03 25.67
C LEU A 313 31.74 10.92 25.39
N ILE A 314 31.83 12.08 26.03
CA ILE A 314 33.02 12.95 25.94
C ILE A 314 34.25 12.25 26.52
N SER A 315 34.11 11.59 27.66
CA SER A 315 35.19 10.82 28.28
C SER A 315 35.55 9.53 27.51
N GLY A 316 34.93 9.27 26.36
CA GLY A 316 35.14 8.06 25.55
C GLY A 316 34.50 6.80 26.13
N LYS A 317 33.55 6.94 27.08
CA LYS A 317 32.82 5.83 27.70
C LYS A 317 31.40 5.79 27.13
N GLY A 318 31.02 4.66 26.53
CA GLY A 318 29.70 4.48 25.92
C GLY A 318 29.73 4.48 24.39
N ARG A 319 28.55 4.46 23.76
CA ARG A 319 28.39 4.37 22.30
C ARG A 319 27.29 5.31 21.81
N VAL A 320 27.41 5.83 20.60
CA VAL A 320 26.31 6.56 19.95
C VAL A 320 25.26 5.60 19.40
N ASP A 321 24.04 6.09 19.20
CA ASP A 321 22.94 5.28 18.70
C ASP A 321 22.81 5.39 17.17
N ASP A 322 22.70 4.24 16.50
CA ASP A 322 22.21 4.18 15.13
C ASP A 322 20.67 4.21 15.14
N ILE A 323 20.10 5.30 14.62
CA ILE A 323 18.65 5.53 14.58
C ILE A 323 17.94 4.52 13.65
N ASP A 324 18.64 3.95 12.69
CA ASP A 324 18.08 3.00 11.72
C ASP A 324 18.15 1.53 12.21
N HIS A 325 18.89 1.27 13.30
CA HIS A 325 18.90 -0.02 13.99
C HIS A 325 17.51 -0.42 14.50
N LEU A 326 17.12 -1.69 14.34
CA LEU A 326 15.79 -2.18 14.74
C LEU A 326 15.57 -2.23 16.27
N GLY A 327 16.61 -2.17 17.10
CA GLY A 327 16.46 -1.92 18.54
C GLY A 327 16.01 -0.47 18.85
N ASN A 328 16.15 0.43 17.88
CA ASN A 328 15.78 1.84 17.97
C ASN A 328 14.48 2.17 17.23
N ARG A 329 13.92 1.19 16.49
CA ARG A 329 12.67 1.31 15.76
C ARG A 329 11.69 0.24 16.20
N ARG A 330 10.44 0.62 16.41
CA ARG A 330 9.38 -0.31 16.80
C ARG A 330 8.25 -0.33 15.79
N VAL A 331 7.59 -1.46 15.69
CA VAL A 331 6.40 -1.66 14.88
C VAL A 331 5.16 -1.31 15.70
N ARG A 332 4.42 -0.31 15.26
CA ARG A 332 3.05 -0.04 15.70
C ARG A 332 2.13 -0.94 14.90
N ARG A 333 1.50 -1.89 15.60
CA ARG A 333 0.56 -2.85 15.02
C ARG A 333 -0.83 -2.23 14.87
N VAL A 334 -1.71 -2.87 14.12
CA VAL A 334 -3.06 -2.38 13.79
C VAL A 334 -3.88 -1.92 15.01
N GLY A 335 -3.92 -2.71 16.08
CA GLY A 335 -4.67 -2.37 17.28
C GLY A 335 -4.15 -1.09 17.94
N GLU A 336 -2.82 -0.92 18.04
CA GLU A 336 -2.22 0.31 18.58
C GLU A 336 -2.53 1.52 17.69
N LEU A 337 -2.51 1.34 16.37
CA LEU A 337 -2.82 2.41 15.40
C LEU A 337 -4.28 2.86 15.52
N VAL A 338 -5.23 1.92 15.57
CA VAL A 338 -6.66 2.22 15.76
C VAL A 338 -6.90 2.85 17.13
N ALA A 339 -6.31 2.29 18.19
CA ALA A 339 -6.42 2.81 19.55
C ALA A 339 -5.95 4.27 19.65
N GLN A 340 -4.74 4.56 19.18
CA GLN A 340 -4.10 5.87 19.40
C GLN A 340 -4.52 6.93 18.38
N ASN A 341 -4.61 6.58 17.09
CA ASN A 341 -4.84 7.56 16.03
C ASN A 341 -6.32 7.82 15.77
N ALA A 342 -7.21 6.85 16.10
CA ALA A 342 -8.65 6.97 15.85
C ALA A 342 -9.44 7.03 17.16
N PHE A 343 -9.46 5.95 17.94
CA PHE A 343 -10.35 5.81 19.08
C PHE A 343 -10.07 6.84 20.17
N ARG A 344 -8.81 6.97 20.62
CA ARG A 344 -8.40 7.95 21.63
C ARG A 344 -8.67 9.39 21.20
N VAL A 345 -8.40 9.73 19.94
CA VAL A 345 -8.69 11.07 19.40
C VAL A 345 -10.19 11.37 19.47
N GLY A 346 -11.03 10.39 19.11
CA GLY A 346 -12.48 10.47 19.26
C GLY A 346 -12.92 10.66 20.72
N ILE A 347 -12.34 9.89 21.64
CA ILE A 347 -12.62 9.93 23.08
C ILE A 347 -12.23 11.28 23.71
N LEU A 348 -11.08 11.86 23.33
CA LEU A 348 -10.67 13.19 23.79
C LEU A 348 -11.60 14.31 23.27
N ARG A 349 -12.13 14.17 22.04
CA ARG A 349 -13.15 15.09 21.52
C ARG A 349 -14.47 14.91 22.29
N LEU A 350 -14.85 13.67 22.60
CA LEU A 350 -16.03 13.36 23.41
C LEU A 350 -15.93 13.95 24.82
N GLU A 351 -14.78 13.83 25.49
CA GLU A 351 -14.55 14.41 26.82
C GLU A 351 -14.89 15.90 26.86
N ARG A 352 -14.43 16.66 25.86
CA ARG A 352 -14.72 18.11 25.75
C ARG A 352 -16.21 18.38 25.62
N VAL A 353 -16.91 17.61 24.77
CA VAL A 353 -18.36 17.73 24.57
C VAL A 353 -19.13 17.40 25.85
N ILE A 354 -18.69 16.37 26.60
CA ILE A 354 -19.28 16.01 27.89
C ILE A 354 -19.13 17.17 28.89
N LYS A 355 -17.92 17.75 29.02
CA LYS A 355 -17.67 18.87 29.95
C LYS A 355 -18.49 20.11 29.61
N GLU A 356 -18.61 20.43 28.33
CA GLU A 356 -19.41 21.55 27.85
C GLU A 356 -20.90 21.33 28.16
N ARG A 357 -21.45 20.15 27.85
CA ARG A 357 -22.85 19.82 28.15
C ARG A 357 -23.16 19.77 29.64
N MET A 358 -22.26 19.24 30.47
CA MET A 358 -22.40 19.25 31.93
C MET A 358 -22.51 20.68 32.47
N SER A 359 -21.76 21.61 31.91
CA SER A 359 -21.75 23.01 32.35
C SER A 359 -23.01 23.78 31.95
N LEU A 360 -23.69 23.33 30.90
CA LEU A 360 -24.99 23.87 30.45
C LEU A 360 -26.18 23.22 31.16
N THR A 361 -25.97 22.12 31.89
CA THR A 361 -27.05 21.38 32.55
C THR A 361 -27.39 22.00 33.92
N PRO A 362 -28.67 22.23 34.24
CA PRO A 362 -29.08 22.72 35.56
C PRO A 362 -28.62 21.80 36.70
N THR A 363 -28.14 22.37 37.81
CA THR A 363 -27.56 21.65 38.97
C THR A 363 -28.57 20.80 39.74
N ASP A 364 -29.86 21.09 39.59
CA ASP A 364 -30.92 20.54 40.43
C ASP A 364 -31.37 19.14 39.97
N THR A 365 -31.03 18.77 38.73
CA THR A 365 -31.42 17.49 38.12
C THR A 365 -30.20 16.69 37.70
N VAL A 366 -30.16 15.39 37.99
CA VAL A 366 -29.10 14.49 37.48
C VAL A 366 -29.42 14.13 36.03
N PRO A 367 -28.62 14.58 35.03
CA PRO A 367 -28.88 14.24 33.64
C PRO A 367 -28.70 12.74 33.39
N ALA A 368 -29.45 12.20 32.44
CA ALA A 368 -29.21 10.86 31.95
C ALA A 368 -27.85 10.79 31.21
N PRO A 369 -27.03 9.75 31.41
CA PRO A 369 -25.74 9.62 30.72
C PRO A 369 -25.86 9.74 29.18
N ALA A 370 -26.95 9.24 28.59
CA ALA A 370 -27.23 9.32 27.16
C ALA A 370 -27.40 10.75 26.61
N SER A 371 -27.77 11.74 27.44
CA SER A 371 -27.88 13.14 27.00
C SER A 371 -26.51 13.84 26.95
N LEU A 372 -25.53 13.36 27.72
CA LEU A 372 -24.18 13.92 27.77
C LEU A 372 -23.24 13.30 26.72
N ILE A 373 -23.41 12.01 26.44
CA ILE A 373 -22.54 11.27 25.51
C ILE A 373 -23.06 11.42 24.07
N ASN A 374 -22.18 11.83 23.16
CA ASN A 374 -22.46 11.91 21.73
C ASN A 374 -21.49 11.01 20.95
N ALA A 375 -22.01 10.04 20.20
CA ALA A 375 -21.19 9.10 19.42
C ALA A 375 -20.45 9.74 18.22
N ARG A 376 -20.93 10.88 17.68
CA ARG A 376 -20.43 11.46 16.42
C ARG A 376 -18.92 11.72 16.38
N PRO A 377 -18.26 12.28 17.42
CA PRO A 377 -16.82 12.54 17.38
C PRO A 377 -15.97 11.28 17.24
N ILE A 378 -16.44 10.15 17.81
CA ILE A 378 -15.74 8.86 17.74
C ILE A 378 -15.95 8.24 16.36
N ILE A 379 -17.19 8.17 15.89
CA ILE A 379 -17.55 7.65 14.56
C ILE A 379 -16.77 8.40 13.47
N SER A 380 -16.69 9.74 13.56
CA SER A 380 -15.94 10.56 12.61
C SER A 380 -14.45 10.22 12.61
N ALA A 381 -13.83 10.04 13.78
CA ALA A 381 -12.39 9.74 13.88
C ALA A 381 -12.04 8.33 13.37
N ILE A 382 -12.90 7.34 13.64
CA ILE A 382 -12.75 5.97 13.12
C ILE A 382 -12.90 5.96 11.60
N ASN A 383 -13.94 6.61 11.07
CA ASN A 383 -14.16 6.69 9.62
C ASN A 383 -13.02 7.42 8.90
N GLU A 384 -12.50 8.51 9.47
CA GLU A 384 -11.35 9.24 8.93
C GLU A 384 -10.10 8.34 8.85
N PHE A 385 -9.83 7.54 9.89
CA PHE A 385 -8.72 6.59 9.88
C PHE A 385 -8.89 5.51 8.81
N PHE A 386 -10.02 4.80 8.78
CA PHE A 386 -10.18 3.66 7.87
C PHE A 386 -10.35 4.08 6.40
N ARG A 387 -10.94 5.25 6.11
CA ARG A 387 -11.17 5.71 4.72
C ARG A 387 -9.97 6.46 4.15
N SER A 388 -9.37 7.37 4.93
CA SER A 388 -8.43 8.38 4.41
C SER A 388 -6.98 8.19 4.85
N SER A 389 -6.71 7.37 5.87
CA SER A 389 -5.33 7.14 6.33
C SER A 389 -4.49 6.45 5.26
N GLN A 390 -3.24 6.89 5.10
CA GLN A 390 -2.24 6.19 4.28
C GLN A 390 -1.93 4.77 4.78
N LEU A 391 -2.22 4.50 6.06
CA LEU A 391 -2.01 3.19 6.67
C LEU A 391 -3.17 2.22 6.40
N SER A 392 -4.36 2.71 6.03
CA SER A 392 -5.51 1.89 5.67
C SER A 392 -5.59 1.78 4.15
N THR A 393 -4.93 0.76 3.60
CA THR A 393 -4.84 0.55 2.15
C THR A 393 -5.89 -0.44 1.67
N ILE A 394 -6.35 -0.27 0.42
CA ILE A 394 -7.14 -1.31 -0.26
C ILE A 394 -6.28 -2.57 -0.34
N LEU A 395 -6.87 -3.70 0.01
CA LEU A 395 -6.17 -4.98 -0.01
C LEU A 395 -5.84 -5.35 -1.46
N ASP A 396 -4.61 -5.80 -1.68
CA ASP A 396 -4.17 -6.25 -3.01
C ASP A 396 -4.58 -7.71 -3.19
N GLN A 397 -5.62 -7.96 -3.98
CA GLN A 397 -6.25 -9.27 -4.13
C GLN A 397 -6.07 -9.80 -5.56
N THR A 398 -4.97 -9.42 -6.21
CA THR A 398 -4.60 -9.98 -7.51
C THR A 398 -4.54 -11.51 -7.44
N ASN A 399 -3.89 -12.04 -6.39
CA ASN A 399 -3.86 -13.46 -6.01
C ASN A 399 -3.62 -13.62 -4.50
N SER A 400 -3.72 -14.84 -3.99
CA SER A 400 -3.55 -15.16 -2.57
C SER A 400 -2.20 -14.73 -1.99
N LEU A 401 -1.10 -14.82 -2.76
CA LEU A 401 0.20 -14.36 -2.28
C LEU A 401 0.23 -12.83 -2.10
N SER A 402 -0.37 -12.09 -3.04
CA SER A 402 -0.43 -10.62 -2.97
C SER A 402 -1.17 -10.14 -1.72
N GLU A 403 -2.29 -10.79 -1.38
CA GLU A 403 -3.08 -10.47 -0.19
C GLU A 403 -2.26 -10.68 1.10
N LEU A 404 -1.59 -11.82 1.19
CA LEU A 404 -0.78 -12.16 2.36
C LEU A 404 0.48 -11.27 2.49
N ASP A 405 1.12 -10.93 1.38
CA ASP A 405 2.25 -10.00 1.36
C ASP A 405 1.83 -8.59 1.80
N ASN A 406 0.64 -8.14 1.39
CA ASN A 406 0.06 -6.86 1.82
C ASN A 406 -0.19 -6.80 3.33
N LEU A 407 -0.73 -7.87 3.93
CA LEU A 407 -0.99 -7.96 5.37
C LEU A 407 0.28 -7.98 6.23
N ARG A 408 1.42 -8.42 5.67
CA ARG A 408 2.75 -8.47 6.31
C ARG A 408 3.65 -7.28 5.98
N ARG A 409 3.09 -6.25 5.33
CA ARG A 409 3.81 -5.04 4.94
C ARG A 409 4.11 -4.16 6.16
N LEU A 410 5.33 -3.61 6.16
CA LEU A 410 5.80 -2.59 7.07
C LEU A 410 6.01 -1.28 6.31
N THR A 411 5.64 -0.15 6.90
CA THR A 411 5.97 1.17 6.33
C THR A 411 6.51 2.12 7.38
N VAL A 412 7.51 2.93 7.01
CA VAL A 412 7.99 4.04 7.84
C VAL A 412 7.17 5.33 7.64
N MET A 413 6.23 5.34 6.70
CA MET A 413 5.40 6.50 6.34
C MET A 413 4.15 6.59 7.24
N GLY A 414 3.32 7.62 7.03
CA GLY A 414 2.10 7.86 7.80
C GLY A 414 2.29 8.72 9.05
N THR A 415 1.23 8.89 9.82
CA THR A 415 1.21 9.76 11.02
C THR A 415 2.23 9.30 12.06
N GLY A 416 3.13 10.19 12.49
CA GLY A 416 4.23 9.86 13.42
C GLY A 416 5.45 9.20 12.77
N GLY A 417 5.38 8.90 11.47
CA GLY A 417 6.48 8.39 10.65
C GLY A 417 7.23 9.49 9.90
N ILE A 418 7.78 9.14 8.73
CA ILE A 418 8.59 10.01 7.87
C ILE A 418 7.90 10.19 6.52
N ALA A 419 7.85 11.44 6.04
CA ALA A 419 7.37 11.75 4.70
C ALA A 419 8.40 11.29 3.64
N ARG A 420 7.93 10.80 2.48
CA ARG A 420 8.77 10.27 1.40
C ARG A 420 9.92 11.21 0.99
N GLU A 421 9.62 12.51 0.86
CA GLU A 421 10.59 13.54 0.43
C GLU A 421 11.64 13.87 1.50
N ARG A 422 11.35 13.58 2.77
CA ARG A 422 12.26 13.85 3.90
C ARG A 422 13.05 12.62 4.33
N ALA A 423 12.81 11.47 3.70
CA ALA A 423 13.52 10.24 4.03
C ALA A 423 14.96 10.33 3.52
N ALA A 424 15.92 10.17 4.45
CA ALA A 424 17.33 10.09 4.12
C ALA A 424 17.65 8.85 3.27
N PHE A 425 18.88 8.74 2.77
CA PHE A 425 19.29 7.52 2.07
C PHE A 425 19.47 6.33 3.05
N SER A 426 20.00 6.59 4.26
CA SER A 426 20.30 5.54 5.27
C SER A 426 19.09 4.70 5.66
N ILE A 427 17.91 5.31 5.80
CA ILE A 427 16.67 4.59 6.14
C ILE A 427 16.18 3.67 5.01
N ARG A 428 16.60 3.93 3.77
CA ARG A 428 16.23 3.11 2.62
C ARG A 428 17.18 1.92 2.45
N ASP A 429 18.34 1.99 3.07
CA ASP A 429 19.38 0.97 2.99
C ASP A 429 19.08 -0.20 3.93
N ILE A 430 19.74 -1.33 3.69
CA ILE A 430 19.59 -2.55 4.48
C ILE A 430 20.53 -2.47 5.68
N ASN A 431 19.95 -2.39 6.88
CA ASN A 431 20.70 -2.39 8.13
C ASN A 431 20.95 -3.84 8.61
N HIS A 432 22.12 -4.12 9.20
CA HIS A 432 22.48 -5.46 9.71
C HIS A 432 21.44 -6.04 10.69
N SER A 433 20.80 -5.19 11.51
CA SER A 433 19.78 -5.61 12.47
C SER A 433 18.50 -6.17 11.84
N GLN A 434 18.29 -5.94 10.54
CA GLN A 434 17.15 -6.47 9.78
C GLN A 434 17.22 -7.99 9.57
N TYR A 435 18.39 -8.60 9.79
CA TYR A 435 18.60 -10.03 9.63
C TYR A 435 17.52 -10.86 10.34
N SER A 436 16.82 -11.73 9.60
CA SER A 436 15.71 -12.58 10.09
C SER A 436 14.49 -11.84 10.66
N ARG A 437 14.41 -10.51 10.52
CA ARG A 437 13.30 -9.67 11.01
C ARG A 437 12.53 -9.02 9.87
N ILE A 438 13.25 -8.43 8.93
CA ILE A 438 12.72 -7.79 7.73
C ILE A 438 13.38 -8.45 6.51
N CYS A 439 12.58 -8.75 5.49
CA CYS A 439 13.10 -9.34 4.26
C CYS A 439 14.01 -8.34 3.52
N PRO A 440 15.26 -8.69 3.21
CA PRO A 440 16.18 -7.80 2.50
C PRO A 440 15.90 -7.70 0.99
N ILE A 441 15.13 -8.64 0.42
CA ILE A 441 14.87 -8.74 -1.02
C ILE A 441 13.56 -8.05 -1.42
N ARG A 442 12.56 -8.07 -0.55
CA ARG A 442 11.20 -7.62 -0.89
C ARG A 442 11.03 -6.14 -0.55
N SER A 443 11.00 -5.28 -1.55
CA SER A 443 10.67 -3.84 -1.45
C SER A 443 10.21 -3.30 -2.81
N PRO A 444 9.30 -2.31 -2.90
CA PRO A 444 8.98 -1.65 -4.17
C PRO A 444 10.22 -1.08 -4.88
N GLU A 445 10.28 -1.18 -6.21
CA GLU A 445 11.38 -0.63 -7.05
C GLU A 445 11.31 0.90 -7.21
N GLY A 446 10.11 1.47 -7.03
CA GLY A 446 9.87 2.89 -7.25
C GLY A 446 10.32 3.80 -6.09
N PRO A 447 9.72 4.99 -5.95
CA PRO A 447 10.17 6.00 -4.97
C PRO A 447 9.96 5.58 -3.50
N ASN A 448 9.28 4.46 -3.26
CA ASN A 448 9.05 3.87 -1.95
C ASN A 448 10.10 2.80 -1.56
N ILE A 449 11.14 2.58 -2.38
CA ILE A 449 12.20 1.61 -2.06
C ILE A 449 12.79 1.86 -0.67
N GLY A 450 12.86 0.79 0.13
CA GLY A 450 13.33 0.80 1.53
C GLY A 450 12.38 1.46 2.54
N LEU A 451 11.40 2.26 2.10
CA LEU A 451 10.38 2.87 2.96
C LEU A 451 9.19 1.93 3.21
N VAL A 452 8.99 0.98 2.30
CA VAL A 452 8.02 -0.09 2.40
C VAL A 452 8.78 -1.41 2.36
N THR A 453 8.75 -2.13 3.45
CA THR A 453 9.45 -3.40 3.64
C THR A 453 8.47 -4.46 4.14
N TYR A 454 8.93 -5.71 4.31
CA TYR A 454 8.05 -6.84 4.62
C TYR A 454 8.66 -7.72 5.70
N LEU A 455 7.83 -8.28 6.56
CA LEU A 455 8.29 -9.15 7.66
C LEU A 455 8.95 -10.43 7.11
N ALA A 456 10.07 -10.81 7.71
CA ALA A 456 10.67 -12.13 7.49
C ALA A 456 9.76 -13.25 8.03
N LEU A 457 9.95 -14.50 7.58
CA LEU A 457 9.01 -15.61 7.82
C LEU A 457 8.69 -15.85 9.30
N TYR A 458 9.72 -16.07 10.13
CA TYR A 458 9.57 -16.47 11.54
C TYR A 458 9.68 -15.30 12.52
N CYS A 459 9.68 -14.06 12.01
CA CYS A 459 9.78 -12.86 12.82
C CYS A 459 8.54 -12.71 13.72
N LYS A 460 8.76 -12.35 14.99
CA LYS A 460 7.70 -12.01 15.94
C LYS A 460 7.81 -10.54 16.36
N VAL A 461 6.68 -9.99 16.79
CA VAL A 461 6.62 -8.66 17.39
C VAL A 461 6.32 -8.84 18.87
N ASN A 462 7.22 -8.38 19.74
CA ASN A 462 7.03 -8.50 21.18
C ASN A 462 6.04 -7.46 21.73
N GLU A 463 5.79 -7.51 23.04
CA GLU A 463 4.84 -6.62 23.73
C GLU A 463 5.20 -5.12 23.59
N TYR A 464 6.48 -4.80 23.39
CA TYR A 464 6.96 -3.44 23.21
C TYR A 464 6.95 -2.96 21.75
N GLY A 465 6.65 -3.86 20.81
CA GLY A 465 6.66 -3.58 19.38
C GLY A 465 8.04 -3.76 18.71
N PHE A 466 9.04 -4.33 19.38
CA PHE A 466 10.32 -4.65 18.74
C PHE A 466 10.22 -5.98 17.97
N LEU A 467 11.00 -6.07 16.89
CA LEU A 467 11.07 -7.26 16.06
C LEU A 467 12.07 -8.27 16.64
N GLU A 468 11.65 -9.51 16.78
CA GLU A 468 12.44 -10.60 17.32
C GLU A 468 12.66 -11.70 16.29
N ALA A 469 13.89 -12.21 16.25
CA ALA A 469 14.29 -13.32 15.40
C ALA A 469 14.49 -14.59 16.26
N PRO A 470 14.12 -15.77 15.74
CA PRO A 470 14.35 -17.03 16.44
C PRO A 470 15.78 -17.55 16.23
N TYR A 471 16.34 -18.12 17.29
CA TYR A 471 17.65 -18.78 17.29
C TYR A 471 17.63 -20.04 18.14
N ARG A 472 18.46 -21.03 17.81
CA ARG A 472 18.70 -22.21 18.65
C ARG A 472 19.88 -21.98 19.56
N LYS A 473 19.74 -22.37 20.82
CA LYS A 473 20.80 -22.22 21.82
C LYS A 473 21.93 -23.22 21.61
N VAL A 474 23.17 -22.78 21.77
CA VAL A 474 24.37 -23.63 21.76
C VAL A 474 24.85 -23.83 23.20
N ILE A 475 24.87 -25.08 23.65
CA ILE A 475 25.29 -25.48 24.98
C ILE A 475 26.73 -25.99 24.89
N GLN A 476 27.61 -25.43 25.71
CA GLN A 476 28.98 -25.94 25.85
C GLN A 476 28.97 -27.17 26.76
N ASP A 477 29.42 -28.30 26.24
CA ASP A 477 29.60 -29.54 27.00
C ASP A 477 30.89 -29.51 27.84
N LYS A 478 31.05 -30.42 28.80
CA LYS A 478 32.18 -30.49 29.75
C LYS A 478 33.58 -30.63 29.12
N ASN A 479 33.65 -30.83 27.80
CA ASN A 479 34.88 -31.01 27.02
C ASN A 479 35.08 -29.90 25.95
N ASP A 480 34.55 -28.69 26.17
CA ASP A 480 34.60 -27.55 25.21
C ASP A 480 34.01 -27.87 23.82
N LYS A 481 33.05 -28.81 23.77
CA LYS A 481 32.32 -29.14 22.56
C LYS A 481 31.01 -28.35 22.52
N ALA A 482 30.82 -27.58 21.46
CA ALA A 482 29.61 -26.82 21.21
C ALA A 482 28.50 -27.72 20.67
N LYS A 483 27.43 -27.91 21.44
CA LYS A 483 26.27 -28.72 21.08
C LYS A 483 25.05 -27.83 20.83
N VAL A 484 24.44 -27.95 19.66
CA VAL A 484 23.19 -27.27 19.31
C VAL A 484 22.01 -27.92 20.05
N SER A 485 21.23 -27.11 20.76
CA SER A 485 20.00 -27.49 21.44
C SER A 485 18.78 -27.32 20.53
N ASP A 486 17.69 -28.04 20.81
CA ASP A 486 16.40 -27.85 20.15
C ASP A 486 15.58 -26.69 20.77
N GLU A 487 16.06 -26.10 21.86
CA GLU A 487 15.45 -24.91 22.47
C GLU A 487 15.58 -23.68 21.54
N ILE A 488 14.44 -23.17 21.09
CA ILE A 488 14.34 -21.94 20.29
C ILE A 488 14.08 -20.75 21.20
N VAL A 489 14.94 -19.74 21.12
CA VAL A 489 14.86 -18.47 21.85
C VAL A 489 14.67 -17.33 20.86
N TYR A 490 13.75 -16.42 21.15
CA TYR A 490 13.53 -15.21 20.37
C TYR A 490 14.36 -14.07 20.96
N LEU A 491 15.15 -13.39 20.12
CA LEU A 491 16.01 -12.27 20.54
C LEU A 491 15.62 -10.99 19.79
N ALA A 492 15.51 -9.89 20.54
CA ALA A 492 15.42 -8.55 19.96
C ALA A 492 16.76 -8.14 19.33
N ALA A 493 16.72 -7.16 18.42
CA ALA A 493 17.87 -6.75 17.64
C ALA A 493 19.05 -6.24 18.49
N ASP A 494 18.77 -5.54 19.59
CA ASP A 494 19.77 -5.03 20.52
C ASP A 494 20.31 -6.12 21.48
N ASP A 495 19.49 -7.10 21.84
CA ASP A 495 19.93 -8.24 22.65
C ASP A 495 20.85 -9.17 21.85
N GLU A 496 20.58 -9.34 20.55
CA GLU A 496 21.39 -10.11 19.60
C GLU A 496 22.85 -9.64 19.56
N GLU A 497 23.14 -8.34 19.71
CA GLU A 497 24.50 -7.80 19.65
C GLU A 497 25.43 -8.34 20.75
N ASN A 498 24.88 -8.83 21.86
CA ASN A 498 25.66 -9.33 23.00
C ASN A 498 26.13 -10.78 22.83
N TYR A 499 25.76 -11.44 21.74
CA TYR A 499 25.99 -12.87 21.54
C TYR A 499 26.70 -13.15 20.21
N TYR A 500 27.52 -14.20 20.19
CA TYR A 500 28.09 -14.72 18.95
C TYR A 500 27.10 -15.69 18.31
N ILE A 501 26.57 -15.31 17.14
CA ILE A 501 25.56 -16.08 16.41
C ILE A 501 26.10 -16.58 15.08
N THR A 502 25.98 -17.87 14.80
CA THR A 502 26.40 -18.49 13.52
C THR A 502 25.20 -18.88 12.65
N HIS A 503 25.44 -19.24 11.38
CA HIS A 503 24.39 -19.56 10.41
C HIS A 503 24.00 -21.05 10.40
N ALA A 504 22.79 -21.35 9.94
CA ALA A 504 22.21 -22.70 10.01
C ALA A 504 22.89 -23.76 9.12
N GLN A 505 23.70 -23.37 8.13
CA GLN A 505 24.31 -24.31 7.19
C GLN A 505 25.66 -24.87 7.64
N ILE A 506 26.15 -24.52 8.84
CA ILE A 506 27.40 -25.10 9.34
C ILE A 506 27.25 -26.64 9.52
N PRO A 507 28.32 -27.41 9.29
CA PRO A 507 28.28 -28.86 9.43
C PRO A 507 28.16 -29.26 10.91
N VAL A 508 27.12 -30.05 11.21
CA VAL A 508 26.80 -30.55 12.55
C VAL A 508 26.65 -32.08 12.48
N ASP A 509 27.14 -32.79 13.50
CA ASP A 509 26.99 -34.25 13.58
C ASP A 509 25.56 -34.70 14.00
N ASP A 510 25.28 -36.00 13.92
CA ASP A 510 23.97 -36.57 14.31
C ASP A 510 23.60 -36.32 15.77
N LYS A 511 24.56 -35.95 16.62
CA LYS A 511 24.36 -35.65 18.04
C LYS A 511 24.23 -34.15 18.31
N GLY A 512 24.31 -33.30 17.28
CA GLY A 512 24.18 -31.85 17.38
C GLY A 512 25.49 -31.10 17.65
N TYR A 513 26.66 -31.72 17.55
CA TYR A 513 27.94 -31.04 17.76
C TYR A 513 28.46 -30.38 16.48
N ILE A 514 28.95 -29.14 16.63
CA ILE A 514 29.59 -28.40 15.54
C ILE A 514 30.94 -29.05 15.19
N LEU A 515 31.11 -29.39 13.90
CA LEU A 515 32.31 -30.09 13.42
C LEU A 515 33.49 -29.14 13.25
N ASP A 516 33.29 -27.99 12.62
CA ASP A 516 34.34 -27.01 12.33
C ASP A 516 34.85 -26.33 13.61
N GLU A 517 36.17 -26.15 13.75
CA GLU A 517 36.76 -25.46 14.92
C GLU A 517 36.55 -23.95 14.88
N VAL A 518 36.67 -23.36 13.69
CA VAL A 518 36.45 -21.94 13.44
C VAL A 518 35.22 -21.80 12.56
N VAL A 519 34.24 -21.05 13.04
CA VAL A 519 32.97 -20.84 12.34
C VAL A 519 32.73 -19.35 12.07
N PRO A 520 32.05 -19.00 10.97
CA PRO A 520 31.61 -17.64 10.74
C PRO A 520 30.53 -17.24 11.76
N VAL A 521 30.67 -16.04 12.32
CA VAL A 521 29.77 -15.51 13.35
C VAL A 521 29.42 -14.04 13.09
N ARG A 522 28.25 -13.64 13.57
CA ARG A 522 27.82 -12.26 13.69
C ARG A 522 27.98 -11.82 15.14
N TYR A 523 28.63 -10.68 15.37
CA TYR A 523 28.80 -10.08 16.70
C TYR A 523 28.88 -8.56 16.59
N ILE A 524 28.09 -7.82 17.38
CA ILE A 524 27.99 -6.34 17.33
C ILE A 524 27.82 -5.81 15.88
N GLY A 525 26.99 -6.49 15.09
CA GLY A 525 26.71 -6.11 13.69
C GLY A 525 27.83 -6.40 12.68
N GLU A 526 28.98 -6.91 13.12
CA GLU A 526 30.08 -7.29 12.23
C GLU A 526 30.04 -8.80 11.92
N PHE A 527 30.44 -9.14 10.69
CA PHE A 527 30.62 -10.52 10.25
C PHE A 527 32.09 -10.89 10.39
N THR A 528 32.40 -11.80 11.32
CA THR A 528 33.76 -12.25 11.62
C THR A 528 33.80 -13.76 11.78
N THR A 529 34.93 -14.30 12.22
CA THR A 529 35.07 -15.73 12.55
C THR A 529 35.40 -15.88 14.03
N ALA A 530 34.92 -16.97 14.63
CA ALA A 530 35.15 -17.27 16.03
C ALA A 530 35.37 -18.77 16.22
N HIS A 531 36.09 -19.12 17.28
CA HIS A 531 36.17 -20.49 17.74
C HIS A 531 34.80 -20.99 18.20
N LYS A 532 34.45 -22.25 17.90
CA LYS A 532 33.14 -22.85 18.23
C LYS A 532 32.73 -22.76 19.71
N SER A 533 33.71 -22.66 20.62
CA SER A 533 33.44 -22.50 22.06
C SER A 533 32.86 -21.12 22.44
N MET A 534 33.02 -20.10 21.58
CA MET A 534 32.46 -18.77 21.81
C MET A 534 31.03 -18.64 21.29
N VAL A 535 30.57 -19.56 20.43
CA VAL A 535 29.23 -19.52 19.82
C VAL A 535 28.17 -19.74 20.88
N ASN A 536 27.20 -18.81 20.94
CA ASN A 536 26.08 -18.87 21.86
C ASN A 536 24.81 -19.35 21.19
N PHE A 537 24.60 -18.98 19.93
CA PHE A 537 23.39 -19.27 19.18
C PHE A 537 23.67 -19.62 17.72
N ILE A 538 22.72 -20.31 17.10
CA ILE A 538 22.70 -20.62 15.66
C ILE A 538 21.32 -20.30 15.09
N ASP A 539 21.26 -19.86 13.83
CA ASP A 539 20.00 -19.71 13.09
C ASP A 539 19.17 -21.01 13.11
N VAL A 540 17.83 -20.91 13.09
CA VAL A 540 16.95 -22.10 13.10
C VAL A 540 16.99 -22.81 11.75
N VAL A 541 16.77 -22.04 10.67
CA VAL A 541 16.80 -22.53 9.28
C VAL A 541 17.34 -21.47 8.34
N PRO A 542 18.01 -21.84 7.23
CA PRO A 542 18.58 -20.86 6.28
C PRO A 542 17.55 -19.88 5.71
N ARG A 543 16.33 -20.34 5.41
CA ARG A 543 15.25 -19.51 4.86
C ARG A 543 14.65 -18.48 5.82
N GLN A 544 15.02 -18.47 7.10
CA GLN A 544 14.41 -17.54 8.07
C GLN A 544 14.70 -16.06 7.76
N VAL A 545 15.72 -15.79 6.95
CA VAL A 545 16.16 -14.43 6.56
C VAL A 545 15.25 -13.77 5.51
N VAL A 546 14.46 -14.54 4.78
CA VAL A 546 13.59 -14.02 3.71
C VAL A 546 12.14 -13.89 4.15
N GLY A 547 11.35 -13.12 3.39
CA GLY A 547 9.90 -12.99 3.56
C GLY A 547 9.13 -14.00 2.70
N THR A 548 7.81 -13.93 2.75
CA THR A 548 6.91 -14.90 2.11
C THR A 548 7.17 -15.06 0.61
N SER A 549 7.13 -13.98 -0.17
CA SER A 549 7.26 -14.05 -1.64
C SER A 549 8.64 -14.51 -2.10
N ALA A 550 9.70 -14.12 -1.39
CA ALA A 550 11.07 -14.55 -1.68
C ALA A 550 11.27 -16.03 -1.33
N SER A 551 10.58 -16.53 -0.31
CA SER A 551 10.65 -17.94 0.11
C SER A 551 10.06 -18.94 -0.89
N LEU A 552 9.31 -18.47 -1.90
CA LEU A 552 8.69 -19.27 -2.96
C LEU A 552 9.57 -19.42 -4.22
N ILE A 553 10.72 -18.75 -4.26
CA ILE A 553 11.66 -18.80 -5.40
C ILE A 553 12.66 -19.95 -5.16
N PRO A 554 12.58 -21.07 -5.90
CA PRO A 554 13.59 -22.12 -5.79
C PRO A 554 14.94 -21.58 -6.27
N PHE A 555 16.05 -22.16 -5.80
CA PHE A 555 17.40 -21.74 -6.23
C PHE A 555 17.74 -20.24 -6.05
N LEU A 556 17.04 -19.50 -5.19
CA LEU A 556 17.25 -18.07 -4.94
C LEU A 556 18.72 -17.68 -4.69
N ALA A 557 19.53 -18.59 -4.13
CA ALA A 557 20.97 -18.41 -3.92
C ALA A 557 21.77 -18.16 -5.21
N HIS A 558 21.23 -18.55 -6.37
CA HIS A 558 21.85 -18.45 -7.69
C HIS A 558 21.30 -17.28 -8.52
N ASP A 559 20.44 -16.45 -7.92
CA ASP A 559 19.90 -15.26 -8.56
C ASP A 559 20.51 -14.00 -7.97
N GLU A 560 20.84 -13.05 -8.83
CA GLU A 560 21.18 -11.70 -8.40
C GLU A 560 20.01 -11.06 -7.61
N ALA A 561 20.31 -10.36 -6.51
CA ALA A 561 19.32 -9.78 -5.62
C ALA A 561 18.31 -8.86 -6.33
N ASN A 562 18.75 -8.09 -7.34
CA ASN A 562 17.88 -7.23 -8.14
C ASN A 562 16.82 -8.04 -8.91
N ARG A 563 17.18 -9.23 -9.43
CA ARG A 563 16.27 -10.12 -10.14
C ARG A 563 15.36 -10.88 -9.18
N ALA A 564 15.88 -11.30 -8.04
CA ALA A 564 15.08 -11.84 -6.96
C ALA A 564 13.99 -10.85 -6.51
N LEU A 565 14.35 -9.57 -6.30
CA LEU A 565 13.42 -8.50 -5.94
C LEU A 565 12.30 -8.38 -6.99
N MET A 566 12.65 -8.31 -8.27
CA MET A 566 11.69 -8.32 -9.39
C MET A 566 10.79 -9.57 -9.37
N GLY A 567 11.37 -10.75 -9.15
CA GLY A 567 10.65 -12.02 -9.06
C GLY A 567 9.60 -12.04 -7.95
N THR A 568 9.89 -11.43 -6.80
CA THR A 568 8.89 -11.29 -5.74
C THR A 568 7.70 -10.42 -6.13
N HIS A 569 7.91 -9.34 -6.90
CA HIS A 569 6.83 -8.47 -7.39
C HIS A 569 5.97 -9.17 -8.41
N MET A 570 6.59 -9.86 -9.35
CA MET A 570 5.89 -10.53 -10.45
C MET A 570 5.00 -11.66 -9.95
N GLN A 571 5.42 -12.40 -8.92
CA GLN A 571 4.56 -13.40 -8.28
C GLN A 571 3.29 -12.77 -7.68
N CYS A 572 3.37 -11.57 -7.08
CA CYS A 572 2.18 -10.87 -6.57
C CYS A 572 1.28 -10.30 -7.70
N GLN A 573 1.84 -10.13 -8.91
CA GLN A 573 1.11 -9.63 -10.09
C GLN A 573 0.52 -10.76 -10.94
N ALA A 574 0.76 -12.02 -10.59
CA ALA A 574 0.28 -13.17 -11.35
C ALA A 574 -1.25 -13.27 -11.27
N VAL A 575 -1.93 -13.41 -12.40
CA VAL A 575 -3.39 -13.55 -12.44
C VAL A 575 -3.81 -15.00 -12.19
N PRO A 576 -4.90 -15.25 -11.45
CA PRO A 576 -5.46 -16.59 -11.32
C PRO A 576 -5.87 -17.13 -12.69
N LEU A 577 -5.36 -18.31 -13.04
CA LEU A 577 -5.67 -19.00 -14.29
C LEU A 577 -6.96 -19.82 -14.16
N LEU A 578 -7.60 -20.11 -15.30
CA LEU A 578 -8.74 -21.01 -15.36
C LEU A 578 -8.39 -22.40 -14.80
N THR A 579 -7.22 -22.92 -15.19
CA THR A 579 -6.67 -24.20 -14.74
C THR A 579 -5.27 -23.99 -14.18
N PRO A 580 -5.13 -23.53 -12.92
CA PRO A 580 -3.83 -23.42 -12.26
C PRO A 580 -3.21 -24.81 -12.12
N GLU A 581 -1.89 -24.86 -12.02
CA GLU A 581 -1.14 -26.10 -11.82
C GLU A 581 -0.07 -25.85 -10.76
N GLU A 582 0.07 -26.78 -9.81
CA GLU A 582 1.14 -26.66 -8.81
C GLU A 582 2.54 -26.72 -9.46
N PRO A 583 3.55 -26.02 -8.90
CA PRO A 583 4.90 -26.05 -9.44
C PRO A 583 5.57 -27.41 -9.21
N ILE A 584 6.13 -28.02 -10.26
CA ILE A 584 6.92 -29.27 -10.15
C ILE A 584 8.11 -29.04 -9.23
N VAL A 585 8.83 -27.93 -9.43
CA VAL A 585 9.92 -27.47 -8.57
C VAL A 585 9.38 -26.40 -7.63
N GLY A 586 9.09 -26.76 -6.39
CA GLY A 586 8.62 -25.84 -5.35
C GLY A 586 9.63 -25.69 -4.22
N THR A 587 9.22 -24.99 -3.17
CA THR A 587 10.02 -24.74 -1.96
C THR A 587 9.43 -25.37 -0.70
N GLY A 588 8.18 -25.84 -0.78
CA GLY A 588 7.37 -26.29 0.35
C GLY A 588 6.62 -25.16 1.06
N MET A 589 6.85 -23.90 0.68
CA MET A 589 6.10 -22.75 1.19
C MET A 589 4.74 -22.59 0.51
N GLU A 590 4.53 -23.24 -0.64
CA GLU A 590 3.30 -23.19 -1.42
C GLU A 590 2.09 -23.68 -0.61
N GLU A 591 2.24 -24.79 0.13
CA GLU A 591 1.20 -25.30 1.04
C GLU A 591 0.94 -24.35 2.21
N VAL A 592 1.99 -23.76 2.78
CA VAL A 592 1.88 -22.82 3.91
C VAL A 592 1.09 -21.58 3.50
N VAL A 593 1.39 -21.01 2.33
CA VAL A 593 0.71 -19.81 1.82
C VAL A 593 -0.75 -20.13 1.46
N GLY A 594 -1.01 -21.26 0.78
CA GLY A 594 -2.38 -21.67 0.42
C GLY A 594 -3.30 -21.86 1.64
N ASN A 595 -2.76 -22.32 2.76
CA ASN A 595 -3.53 -22.55 3.99
C ASN A 595 -3.79 -21.29 4.83
N ASN A 596 -2.89 -20.30 4.83
CA ASN A 596 -2.93 -19.18 5.77
C ASN A 596 -4.07 -18.17 5.52
N LEU A 597 -4.56 -18.06 4.29
CA LEU A 597 -5.67 -17.17 3.93
C LEU A 597 -7.05 -17.84 3.95
N LYS A 598 -7.13 -19.13 4.26
CA LYS A 598 -8.35 -19.96 4.16
C LYS A 598 -8.98 -20.01 2.76
N ASP A 599 -8.22 -19.63 1.72
CA ASP A 599 -8.62 -19.88 0.34
C ASP A 599 -8.79 -21.38 0.07
N VAL A 600 -7.91 -22.18 0.68
CA VAL A 600 -8.03 -23.64 0.78
C VAL A 600 -8.77 -23.99 2.07
N THR A 601 -9.85 -24.76 1.93
CA THR A 601 -10.58 -25.30 3.10
C THR A 601 -10.19 -26.74 3.35
N ARG A 602 -9.67 -27.01 4.55
CA ARG A 602 -9.33 -28.36 5.02
C ARG A 602 -10.31 -28.86 6.07
N ALA A 603 -10.47 -30.18 6.16
CA ALA A 603 -11.34 -30.83 7.12
C ALA A 603 -10.84 -30.62 8.55
N GLN A 604 -11.67 -29.97 9.39
CA GLN A 604 -11.34 -29.71 10.81
C GLN A 604 -11.46 -30.97 11.68
N THR A 605 -12.32 -31.90 11.27
CA THR A 605 -12.61 -33.15 11.97
C THR A 605 -12.75 -34.28 10.96
N GLU A 606 -12.57 -35.52 11.42
CA GLU A 606 -12.84 -36.69 10.59
C GLU A 606 -14.34 -36.83 10.32
N GLY A 607 -14.70 -37.26 9.12
CA GLY A 607 -16.09 -37.35 8.72
C GLY A 607 -16.28 -38.05 7.39
N LYS A 608 -17.54 -38.18 6.98
CA LYS A 608 -17.93 -38.68 5.66
C LYS A 608 -18.63 -37.58 4.89
N VAL A 609 -18.19 -37.32 3.67
CA VAL A 609 -18.81 -36.36 2.77
C VAL A 609 -20.16 -36.93 2.32
N ILE A 610 -21.25 -36.23 2.63
CA ILE A 610 -22.61 -36.67 2.27
C ILE A 610 -23.16 -35.93 1.05
N TYR A 611 -22.65 -34.73 0.78
CA TYR A 611 -23.07 -33.92 -0.35
C TYR A 611 -21.93 -33.02 -0.84
N VAL A 612 -21.77 -32.91 -2.15
CA VAL A 612 -20.85 -31.99 -2.82
C VAL A 612 -21.55 -31.42 -4.05
N ASP A 613 -21.59 -30.10 -4.16
CA ASP A 613 -21.86 -29.40 -5.40
C ASP A 613 -20.88 -28.22 -5.57
N SER A 614 -21.13 -27.35 -6.55
CA SER A 614 -20.31 -26.18 -6.81
C SER A 614 -20.50 -25.03 -5.81
N LYS A 615 -21.49 -25.11 -4.90
CA LYS A 615 -21.86 -24.04 -3.96
C LYS A 615 -21.60 -24.41 -2.50
N LYS A 616 -21.62 -25.69 -2.15
CA LYS A 616 -21.44 -26.17 -0.78
C LYS A 616 -20.97 -27.63 -0.71
N ILE A 617 -20.30 -27.94 0.39
CA ILE A 617 -19.97 -29.31 0.81
C ILE A 617 -20.65 -29.57 2.15
N ILE A 618 -21.23 -30.75 2.34
CA ILE A 618 -21.79 -31.17 3.62
C ILE A 618 -21.06 -32.42 4.10
N ILE A 619 -20.51 -32.35 5.32
CA ILE A 619 -19.74 -33.41 5.96
C ILE A 619 -20.48 -33.86 7.21
N LYS A 620 -20.72 -35.17 7.30
CA LYS A 620 -21.26 -35.79 8.51
C LYS A 620 -20.11 -36.19 9.43
N THR A 621 -20.03 -35.53 10.58
CA THR A 621 -18.99 -35.75 11.60
C THR A 621 -19.63 -36.30 12.88
N LYS A 622 -18.82 -36.93 13.73
CA LYS A 622 -19.25 -37.35 15.07
C LYS A 622 -18.82 -36.30 16.08
N THR A 623 -19.74 -35.83 16.93
CA THR A 623 -19.40 -34.98 18.06
C THR A 623 -18.74 -35.78 19.18
N LYS A 624 -18.13 -35.10 20.17
CA LYS A 624 -17.56 -35.74 21.37
C LYS A 624 -18.62 -36.52 22.17
N ASP A 625 -19.90 -36.17 22.02
CA ASP A 625 -21.04 -36.81 22.70
C ASP A 625 -21.66 -37.97 21.88
N GLY A 626 -21.06 -38.32 20.73
CA GLY A 626 -21.53 -39.43 19.87
C GLY A 626 -22.73 -39.09 18.97
N SER A 627 -23.26 -37.86 19.02
CA SER A 627 -24.30 -37.40 18.10
C SER A 627 -23.72 -37.05 16.73
N ALA A 628 -24.45 -37.36 15.66
CA ALA A 628 -24.05 -36.99 14.31
C ALA A 628 -24.35 -35.50 14.06
N HIS A 629 -23.35 -34.73 13.65
CA HIS A 629 -23.48 -33.33 13.28
C HIS A 629 -23.14 -33.15 11.79
N GLU A 630 -23.92 -32.33 11.09
CA GLU A 630 -23.69 -32.00 9.68
C GLU A 630 -23.05 -30.62 9.60
N LEU A 631 -21.81 -30.59 9.12
CA LEU A 631 -21.07 -29.37 8.91
C LEU A 631 -21.20 -28.97 7.44
N THR A 632 -21.84 -27.81 7.18
CA THR A 632 -21.96 -27.24 5.83
C THR A 632 -20.86 -26.21 5.60
N ILE A 633 -20.14 -26.37 4.49
CA ILE A 633 -19.05 -25.49 4.07
C ILE A 633 -19.49 -24.80 2.78
N PRO A 634 -19.66 -23.47 2.76
CA PRO A 634 -19.95 -22.73 1.54
C PRO A 634 -18.73 -22.66 0.61
N ILE A 635 -18.96 -22.57 -0.70
CA ILE A 635 -17.94 -22.41 -1.74
C ILE A 635 -18.20 -21.10 -2.49
N ASN A 636 -17.20 -20.24 -2.53
CA ASN A 636 -17.25 -18.99 -3.26
C ASN A 636 -17.00 -19.22 -4.76
N LYS A 637 -17.90 -18.72 -5.61
CA LYS A 637 -17.83 -18.91 -7.07
C LYS A 637 -17.91 -17.58 -7.80
N PHE A 638 -16.97 -17.35 -8.71
CA PHE A 638 -16.91 -16.19 -9.59
C PHE A 638 -17.06 -14.85 -8.85
N THR A 639 -16.40 -14.73 -7.70
CA THR A 639 -16.36 -13.49 -6.92
C THR A 639 -15.31 -12.55 -7.52
N ARG A 640 -15.69 -11.28 -7.69
CA ARG A 640 -14.81 -10.22 -8.20
C ARG A 640 -13.82 -9.77 -7.13
N SER A 641 -12.56 -9.56 -7.51
CA SER A 641 -11.59 -8.80 -6.71
C SER A 641 -11.59 -7.30 -7.04
N PRO A 642 -11.05 -6.42 -6.17
CA PRO A 642 -10.86 -5.01 -6.49
C PRO A 642 -10.00 -4.75 -7.74
N GLN A 643 -9.13 -5.68 -8.12
CA GLN A 643 -8.31 -5.63 -9.34
C GLN A 643 -9.00 -6.31 -10.55
N SER A 644 -10.30 -6.56 -10.44
CA SER A 644 -11.14 -7.21 -11.46
C SER A 644 -10.68 -8.63 -11.84
N THR A 645 -9.88 -9.28 -10.99
CA THR A 645 -9.56 -10.72 -11.13
C THR A 645 -10.71 -11.59 -10.61
N CYS A 646 -10.78 -12.82 -11.08
CA CYS A 646 -11.79 -13.79 -10.67
C CYS A 646 -11.28 -14.70 -9.54
N HIS A 647 -11.99 -14.71 -8.42
CA HIS A 647 -11.83 -15.70 -7.36
C HIS A 647 -12.94 -16.74 -7.46
N SER A 648 -12.56 -18.01 -7.65
CA SER A 648 -13.51 -19.11 -7.79
C SER A 648 -12.92 -20.37 -7.19
N GLN A 649 -13.52 -20.81 -6.09
CA GLN A 649 -13.12 -22.01 -5.35
C GLN A 649 -13.63 -23.28 -6.03
N ARG A 650 -12.97 -24.42 -5.82
CA ARG A 650 -13.29 -25.71 -6.44
C ARG A 650 -13.34 -26.82 -5.40
N PRO A 651 -14.43 -27.62 -5.33
CA PRO A 651 -14.44 -28.80 -4.47
C PRO A 651 -13.48 -29.86 -5.01
N LYS A 652 -12.69 -30.47 -4.14
CA LYS A 652 -11.75 -31.57 -4.48
C LYS A 652 -12.22 -32.95 -4.02
N VAL A 653 -13.21 -32.99 -3.13
CA VAL A 653 -13.76 -34.25 -2.60
C VAL A 653 -14.96 -34.75 -3.40
N LEU A 654 -15.18 -36.05 -3.34
CA LEU A 654 -16.34 -36.71 -3.94
C LEU A 654 -17.37 -37.12 -2.87
N THR A 655 -18.64 -37.17 -3.27
CA THR A 655 -19.73 -37.65 -2.41
C THR A 655 -19.45 -39.09 -1.96
N GLY A 656 -19.53 -39.35 -0.65
CA GLY A 656 -19.26 -40.65 -0.05
C GLY A 656 -17.80 -40.85 0.40
N GLN A 657 -16.88 -39.96 0.06
CA GLN A 657 -15.49 -40.02 0.50
C GLN A 657 -15.37 -39.85 2.02
N ALA A 658 -14.56 -40.70 2.64
CA ALA A 658 -14.15 -40.51 4.04
C ALA A 658 -12.98 -39.52 4.07
N VAL A 659 -13.08 -38.50 4.92
CA VAL A 659 -12.06 -37.45 5.07
C VAL A 659 -11.50 -37.50 6.49
N LYS A 660 -10.19 -37.36 6.59
CA LYS A 660 -9.47 -37.22 7.87
C LYS A 660 -9.27 -35.74 8.18
N LYS A 661 -8.98 -35.44 9.44
CA LYS A 661 -8.57 -34.09 9.84
C LYS A 661 -7.33 -33.67 9.03
N GLY A 662 -7.42 -32.53 8.36
CA GLY A 662 -6.37 -31.97 7.51
C GLY A 662 -6.49 -32.26 6.01
N ASP A 663 -7.38 -33.16 5.60
CA ASP A 663 -7.64 -33.44 4.18
C ASP A 663 -8.25 -32.21 3.49
N ILE A 664 -7.89 -31.99 2.24
CA ILE A 664 -8.37 -30.87 1.43
C ILE A 664 -9.80 -31.12 0.99
N LEU A 665 -10.65 -30.12 1.19
CA LEU A 665 -12.07 -30.16 0.80
C LEU A 665 -12.32 -29.24 -0.40
N VAL A 666 -11.75 -28.04 -0.36
CA VAL A 666 -11.93 -26.98 -1.34
C VAL A 666 -10.59 -26.33 -1.63
N ASP A 667 -10.28 -26.14 -2.90
CA ASP A 667 -9.18 -25.29 -3.34
C ASP A 667 -9.66 -23.91 -3.77
N GLY A 668 -8.77 -22.92 -3.66
CA GLY A 668 -8.94 -21.55 -4.13
C GLY A 668 -8.79 -21.35 -5.64
N SER A 669 -8.71 -20.08 -6.02
CA SER A 669 -8.52 -19.62 -7.41
C SER A 669 -7.10 -19.85 -7.91
N SER A 670 -6.10 -19.59 -7.06
CA SER A 670 -4.67 -19.73 -7.33
C SER A 670 -4.03 -20.87 -6.53
N THR A 671 -4.74 -21.98 -6.33
CA THR A 671 -4.21 -23.16 -5.63
C THR A 671 -4.61 -24.43 -6.35
N ASP A 672 -3.75 -25.44 -6.28
CA ASP A 672 -4.02 -26.80 -6.76
C ASP A 672 -3.53 -27.81 -5.72
N ASP A 673 -4.41 -28.72 -5.32
CA ASP A 673 -4.21 -29.72 -4.27
C ASP A 673 -3.63 -29.11 -2.98
N GLY A 674 -4.18 -27.96 -2.57
CA GLY A 674 -3.80 -27.24 -1.36
C GLY A 674 -2.45 -26.51 -1.41
N GLU A 675 -1.77 -26.52 -2.56
CA GLU A 675 -0.53 -25.77 -2.82
C GLU A 675 -0.80 -24.52 -3.64
N LEU A 676 -0.08 -23.43 -3.37
CA LEU A 676 -0.13 -22.22 -4.18
C LEU A 676 0.30 -22.51 -5.63
N ALA A 677 -0.58 -22.17 -6.58
CA ALA A 677 -0.43 -22.38 -8.01
C ALA A 677 -0.71 -21.06 -8.77
N LEU A 678 0.34 -20.26 -8.97
CA LEU A 678 0.28 -18.95 -9.63
C LEU A 678 0.37 -19.02 -11.17
N GLY A 679 0.69 -20.19 -11.72
CA GLY A 679 1.06 -20.35 -13.12
C GLY A 679 0.96 -21.81 -13.60
N ARG A 680 1.79 -22.15 -14.58
CA ARG A 680 1.85 -23.48 -15.21
C ARG A 680 3.31 -23.91 -15.42
N ASN A 681 3.55 -25.23 -15.40
CA ASN A 681 4.83 -25.80 -15.80
C ASN A 681 4.85 -25.92 -17.33
N LEU A 682 5.76 -25.25 -18.01
CA LEU A 682 5.84 -25.21 -19.48
C LEU A 682 7.20 -25.70 -19.97
N LEU A 683 7.21 -26.34 -21.14
CA LEU A 683 8.44 -26.77 -21.80
C LEU A 683 9.13 -25.57 -22.45
N ILE A 684 10.28 -25.18 -21.92
CA ILE A 684 11.07 -24.01 -22.35
C ILE A 684 12.28 -24.47 -23.15
N ALA A 685 12.58 -23.79 -24.26
CA ALA A 685 13.86 -23.87 -24.95
C ALA A 685 14.61 -22.54 -24.90
N TYR A 686 15.88 -22.59 -24.51
CA TYR A 686 16.75 -21.41 -24.50
C TYR A 686 17.53 -21.31 -25.81
N MET A 687 16.98 -20.59 -26.79
CA MET A 687 17.57 -20.42 -28.12
C MET A 687 17.20 -19.08 -28.77
N SER A 688 17.97 -18.68 -29.77
CA SER A 688 17.56 -17.59 -30.68
C SER A 688 16.65 -18.16 -31.77
N PHE A 689 15.54 -17.49 -32.04
CA PHE A 689 14.54 -17.93 -33.01
C PHE A 689 14.10 -16.74 -33.87
N ASP A 690 14.62 -16.65 -35.10
CA ASP A 690 14.31 -15.61 -36.12
C ASP A 690 14.37 -14.14 -35.61
N GLY A 691 15.09 -13.87 -34.53
CA GLY A 691 15.07 -12.56 -33.87
C GLY A 691 13.76 -12.23 -33.14
N LEU A 692 12.79 -13.15 -33.11
CA LEU A 692 11.52 -12.97 -32.40
C LEU A 692 11.70 -12.94 -30.88
N GLY A 693 12.78 -13.53 -30.37
CA GLY A 693 13.22 -13.44 -28.98
C GLY A 693 14.20 -12.29 -28.70
N TYR A 694 14.22 -11.23 -29.52
CA TYR A 694 15.12 -10.10 -29.32
C TYR A 694 14.90 -9.44 -27.94
N GLU A 695 16.01 -9.09 -27.27
CA GLU A 695 16.04 -8.66 -25.88
C GLU A 695 15.36 -9.66 -24.92
N ASP A 696 14.14 -9.32 -24.48
CA ASP A 696 13.33 -10.04 -23.50
C ASP A 696 12.02 -10.56 -24.10
N ALA A 697 11.85 -10.44 -25.42
CA ALA A 697 10.68 -10.95 -26.09
C ALA A 697 10.56 -12.47 -25.93
N ILE A 698 9.33 -12.93 -25.74
CA ILE A 698 9.02 -14.35 -25.58
C ILE A 698 8.20 -14.82 -26.78
N VAL A 699 8.57 -15.97 -27.33
CA VAL A 699 7.78 -16.66 -28.35
C VAL A 699 7.05 -17.82 -27.69
N ILE A 700 5.76 -17.96 -28.00
CA ILE A 700 4.93 -19.03 -27.44
C ILE A 700 4.30 -19.88 -28.54
N SER A 701 4.00 -21.13 -28.22
CA SER A 701 3.22 -22.05 -29.05
C SER A 701 1.73 -21.70 -29.00
N ASP A 702 1.04 -21.81 -30.15
CA ASP A 702 -0.41 -21.65 -30.25
C ASP A 702 -1.18 -22.76 -29.49
N ARG A 703 -0.51 -23.84 -29.08
CA ARG A 703 -1.03 -24.83 -28.14
C ARG A 703 -1.55 -24.16 -26.86
N LEU A 704 -0.78 -23.22 -26.31
CA LEU A 704 -1.15 -22.52 -25.07
C LEU A 704 -2.43 -21.69 -25.21
N PHE A 705 -2.73 -21.24 -26.43
CA PHE A 705 -3.95 -20.52 -26.77
C PHE A 705 -5.14 -21.46 -27.03
N LYS A 706 -4.90 -22.57 -27.75
CA LYS A 706 -5.91 -23.57 -28.11
C LYS A 706 -6.41 -24.37 -26.90
N GLU A 707 -5.51 -24.72 -25.99
CA GLU A 707 -5.79 -25.53 -24.79
C GLU A 707 -6.11 -24.69 -23.55
N ASP A 708 -6.23 -23.37 -23.68
CA ASP A 708 -6.57 -22.44 -22.58
C ASP A 708 -5.61 -22.49 -21.37
N VAL A 709 -4.35 -22.85 -21.61
CA VAL A 709 -3.33 -23.07 -20.56
C VAL A 709 -3.06 -21.82 -19.74
N LEU A 710 -2.99 -20.65 -20.39
CA LEU A 710 -2.72 -19.34 -19.77
C LEU A 710 -3.94 -18.41 -19.86
N THR A 711 -5.16 -18.98 -19.88
CA THR A 711 -6.41 -18.22 -19.93
C THR A 711 -6.83 -17.79 -18.51
N SER A 712 -7.22 -16.53 -18.35
CA SER A 712 -7.71 -15.95 -17.09
C SER A 712 -9.13 -15.42 -17.25
N ILE A 713 -9.87 -15.34 -16.14
CA ILE A 713 -11.20 -14.70 -16.10
C ILE A 713 -11.08 -13.38 -15.36
N HIS A 714 -11.61 -12.33 -15.97
CA HIS A 714 -11.71 -11.01 -15.38
C HIS A 714 -13.18 -10.65 -15.18
N ILE A 715 -13.52 -10.02 -14.06
CA ILE A 715 -14.89 -9.61 -13.75
C ILE A 715 -14.85 -8.11 -13.52
N GLU A 716 -15.38 -7.37 -14.50
CA GLU A 716 -15.57 -5.94 -14.40
C GLU A 716 -16.95 -5.64 -13.83
N GLU A 717 -17.04 -4.57 -13.06
CA GLU A 717 -18.28 -4.08 -12.46
C GLU A 717 -18.52 -2.66 -12.96
N TYR A 718 -19.67 -2.45 -13.59
CA TYR A 718 -20.11 -1.14 -14.04
C TYR A 718 -21.32 -0.74 -13.21
N ASP A 719 -21.32 0.48 -12.70
CA ASP A 719 -22.43 1.00 -11.90
C ASP A 719 -23.03 2.28 -12.49
N THR A 720 -24.33 2.45 -12.27
CA THR A 720 -25.04 3.70 -12.53
C THR A 720 -26.07 3.96 -11.44
N SER A 721 -26.22 5.23 -11.08
CA SER A 721 -27.23 5.68 -10.13
C SER A 721 -28.37 6.39 -10.86
N VAL A 722 -29.58 6.05 -10.46
CA VAL A 722 -30.81 6.77 -10.81
C VAL A 722 -30.99 7.87 -9.78
N VAL A 723 -30.90 9.13 -10.21
CA VAL A 723 -30.89 10.28 -9.30
C VAL A 723 -32.14 11.14 -9.48
N GLU A 724 -32.53 11.81 -8.40
CA GLU A 724 -33.55 12.84 -8.43
C GLU A 724 -32.93 14.17 -8.90
N THR A 725 -33.25 14.59 -10.13
CA THR A 725 -32.76 15.86 -10.67
C THR A 725 -33.74 16.99 -10.36
N LYS A 726 -33.29 18.25 -10.54
CA LYS A 726 -34.17 19.42 -10.38
C LYS A 726 -35.35 19.46 -11.36
N LEU A 727 -35.23 18.80 -12.51
CA LEU A 727 -36.25 18.79 -13.57
C LEU A 727 -37.20 17.57 -13.45
N GLY A 728 -36.92 16.65 -12.53
CA GLY A 728 -37.63 15.39 -12.36
C GLY A 728 -36.68 14.23 -12.08
N PRO A 729 -37.21 13.07 -11.66
CA PRO A 729 -36.39 11.88 -11.47
C PRO A 729 -35.84 11.37 -12.80
N GLU A 730 -34.62 10.82 -12.79
CA GLU A 730 -34.18 9.93 -13.86
C GLU A 730 -34.97 8.62 -13.78
N GLU A 731 -35.18 7.98 -14.92
CA GLU A 731 -35.93 6.73 -15.02
C GLU A 731 -35.13 5.70 -15.81
N THR A 732 -35.24 4.43 -15.39
CA THR A 732 -34.72 3.29 -16.15
C THR A 732 -35.83 2.75 -17.04
N THR A 733 -35.56 2.66 -18.33
CA THR A 733 -36.53 2.20 -19.32
C THR A 733 -35.85 1.66 -20.57
N ARG A 734 -36.55 0.76 -21.25
CA ARG A 734 -36.18 0.26 -22.59
C ARG A 734 -36.51 1.27 -23.70
N ASP A 735 -37.41 2.23 -23.48
CA ASP A 735 -37.77 3.26 -24.48
C ASP A 735 -36.73 4.40 -24.49
N ILE A 736 -35.60 4.14 -25.14
CA ILE A 736 -34.47 5.08 -25.24
C ILE A 736 -34.55 5.84 -26.58
N PRO A 737 -34.46 7.18 -26.59
CA PRO A 737 -34.57 7.95 -27.83
C PRO A 737 -33.41 7.66 -28.79
N ASN A 738 -33.72 7.53 -30.07
CA ASN A 738 -32.75 7.39 -31.18
C ASN A 738 -31.86 6.13 -31.09
N VAL A 739 -32.34 5.07 -30.44
CA VAL A 739 -31.66 3.76 -30.36
C VAL A 739 -32.45 2.73 -31.20
N SER A 740 -31.74 1.85 -31.91
CA SER A 740 -32.35 0.83 -32.76
C SER A 740 -32.95 -0.32 -31.94
N GLU A 741 -33.92 -1.07 -32.50
CA GLU A 741 -34.47 -2.25 -31.81
C GLU A 741 -33.42 -3.36 -31.59
N GLU A 742 -32.42 -3.46 -32.46
CA GLU A 742 -31.31 -4.42 -32.35
C GLU A 742 -30.46 -4.14 -31.11
N ASP A 743 -30.15 -2.86 -30.86
CA ASP A 743 -29.37 -2.43 -29.69
C ASP A 743 -30.15 -2.61 -28.36
N LEU A 744 -31.48 -2.67 -28.44
CA LEU A 744 -32.37 -2.89 -27.28
C LEU A 744 -32.68 -4.38 -27.04
N ALA A 745 -32.20 -5.30 -27.89
CA ALA A 745 -32.56 -6.70 -27.82
C ALA A 745 -32.06 -7.42 -26.55
N SER A 746 -30.96 -6.93 -25.99
CA SER A 746 -30.33 -7.49 -24.78
C SER A 746 -30.94 -6.96 -23.47
N LEU A 747 -31.85 -5.98 -23.54
CA LEU A 747 -32.49 -5.34 -22.38
C LEU A 747 -33.83 -5.99 -22.04
N ASP A 748 -34.13 -6.07 -20.75
CA ASP A 748 -35.44 -6.45 -20.24
C ASP A 748 -36.46 -5.30 -20.31
N GLU A 749 -37.65 -5.51 -19.76
CA GLU A 749 -38.73 -4.51 -19.75
C GLU A 749 -38.41 -3.26 -18.92
N GLU A 750 -37.53 -3.38 -17.90
CA GLU A 750 -37.06 -2.27 -17.07
C GLU A 750 -35.89 -1.50 -17.72
N GLY A 751 -35.41 -1.97 -18.88
CA GLY A 751 -34.27 -1.41 -19.59
C GLY A 751 -32.92 -1.88 -19.04
N ILE A 752 -32.87 -3.00 -18.32
CA ILE A 752 -31.64 -3.55 -17.73
C ILE A 752 -31.20 -4.78 -18.53
N VAL A 753 -29.89 -4.94 -18.72
CA VAL A 753 -29.35 -6.07 -19.47
C VAL A 753 -29.63 -7.42 -18.78
N VAL A 754 -30.04 -8.42 -19.56
CA VAL A 754 -30.35 -9.76 -19.04
C VAL A 754 -29.08 -10.53 -18.68
N VAL A 755 -29.09 -11.21 -17.54
CA VAL A 755 -27.99 -12.11 -17.12
C VAL A 755 -27.81 -13.23 -18.14
N GLY A 756 -26.58 -13.44 -18.60
CA GLY A 756 -26.21 -14.38 -19.65
C GLY A 756 -26.09 -13.75 -21.04
N ALA A 757 -26.48 -12.49 -21.22
CA ALA A 757 -26.28 -11.77 -22.48
C ALA A 757 -24.78 -11.59 -22.77
N GLY A 758 -24.39 -11.82 -24.03
CA GLY A 758 -23.08 -11.42 -24.54
C GLY A 758 -23.12 -9.95 -24.92
N VAL A 759 -22.23 -9.15 -24.37
CA VAL A 759 -22.15 -7.70 -24.59
C VAL A 759 -20.80 -7.33 -25.18
N GLY A 760 -20.81 -6.46 -26.18
CA GLY A 760 -19.65 -5.88 -26.83
C GLY A 760 -19.49 -4.38 -26.56
N PRO A 761 -18.50 -3.75 -27.20
CA PRO A 761 -18.27 -2.32 -27.08
C PRO A 761 -19.51 -1.49 -27.46
N ASN A 762 -19.87 -0.50 -26.64
CA ASN A 762 -20.99 0.43 -26.84
C ASN A 762 -22.41 -0.14 -26.66
N ASP A 763 -22.55 -1.44 -26.36
CA ASP A 763 -23.84 -2.05 -26.00
C ASP A 763 -24.39 -1.41 -24.71
N ILE A 764 -25.71 -1.30 -24.63
CA ILE A 764 -26.40 -0.72 -23.49
C ILE A 764 -26.49 -1.76 -22.37
N LEU A 765 -25.97 -1.42 -21.19
CA LEU A 765 -26.10 -2.24 -19.98
C LEU A 765 -27.32 -1.86 -19.16
N VAL A 766 -27.58 -0.55 -19.05
CA VAL A 766 -28.73 0.00 -18.34
C VAL A 766 -29.25 1.20 -19.12
N GLY A 767 -30.44 1.03 -19.70
CA GLY A 767 -31.23 2.08 -20.33
C GLY A 767 -31.67 3.10 -19.29
N LYS A 768 -31.17 4.32 -19.38
CA LYS A 768 -31.44 5.39 -18.42
C LYS A 768 -31.72 6.70 -19.14
N ILE A 769 -32.87 7.30 -18.86
CA ILE A 769 -33.28 8.58 -19.42
C ILE A 769 -33.35 9.64 -18.31
N ALA A 770 -32.97 10.88 -18.67
CA ALA A 770 -33.08 12.02 -17.77
C ALA A 770 -33.96 13.10 -18.40
N PRO A 771 -34.82 13.78 -17.62
CA PRO A 771 -35.60 14.90 -18.13
C PRO A 771 -34.68 16.03 -18.58
N LYS A 772 -34.93 16.54 -19.79
CA LYS A 772 -34.16 17.61 -20.43
C LYS A 772 -35.03 18.87 -20.42
N GLY A 773 -34.49 19.96 -19.89
CA GLY A 773 -35.14 21.27 -19.97
C GLY A 773 -35.22 21.75 -21.42
N GLU A 774 -36.09 22.71 -21.70
CA GLU A 774 -36.22 23.29 -23.03
C GLU A 774 -34.92 24.03 -23.41
N THR A 775 -34.10 23.40 -24.26
CA THR A 775 -32.85 23.99 -24.74
C THR A 775 -33.13 24.92 -25.92
N GLU A 776 -32.49 26.09 -25.95
CA GLU A 776 -32.44 26.91 -27.17
C GLU A 776 -31.68 26.14 -28.26
N LEU A 777 -32.44 25.52 -29.17
CA LEU A 777 -31.88 24.84 -30.34
C LEU A 777 -31.17 25.84 -31.24
N SER A 778 -30.07 25.42 -31.87
CA SER A 778 -29.41 26.22 -32.91
C SER A 778 -30.36 26.44 -34.10
N ALA A 779 -30.07 27.43 -34.95
CA ALA A 779 -30.91 27.70 -36.13
C ALA A 779 -30.98 26.47 -37.07
N GLU A 780 -29.86 25.75 -37.19
CA GLU A 780 -29.74 24.52 -37.96
C GLU A 780 -30.58 23.38 -37.36
N GLU A 781 -30.51 23.18 -36.04
CA GLU A 781 -31.31 22.16 -35.34
C GLU A 781 -32.81 22.46 -35.43
N ARG A 782 -33.21 23.74 -35.34
CA ARG A 782 -34.62 24.16 -35.52
C ARG A 782 -35.09 23.87 -36.95
N LEU A 783 -34.27 24.15 -37.95
CA LEU A 783 -34.59 23.89 -39.35
C LEU A 783 -34.73 22.38 -39.59
N LEU A 784 -33.76 21.57 -39.15
CA LEU A 784 -33.81 20.10 -39.27
C LEU A 784 -35.08 19.54 -38.63
N ARG A 785 -35.42 20.00 -37.43
CA ARG A 785 -36.64 19.58 -36.73
C ARG A 785 -37.92 19.95 -37.48
N THR A 786 -37.94 21.13 -38.11
CA THR A 786 -39.08 21.55 -38.94
C THR A 786 -39.22 20.69 -40.19
N ILE A 787 -38.10 20.27 -40.80
CA ILE A 787 -38.07 19.41 -41.98
C ILE A 787 -38.53 17.98 -41.66
N PHE A 788 -38.02 17.38 -40.58
CA PHE A 788 -38.31 15.99 -40.22
C PHE A 788 -39.58 15.81 -39.37
N GLY A 789 -40.21 16.89 -38.91
CA GLY A 789 -41.42 16.84 -38.10
C GLY A 789 -41.22 16.15 -36.74
N GLU A 790 -39.98 16.03 -36.28
CA GLU A 790 -39.66 15.38 -35.00
C GLU A 790 -40.19 16.22 -33.83
N LYS A 791 -41.04 15.60 -33.00
CA LYS A 791 -41.44 16.19 -31.72
C LYS A 791 -40.21 16.28 -30.81
N ALA A 792 -40.08 17.37 -30.04
CA ALA A 792 -39.08 17.42 -28.99
C ALA A 792 -39.41 16.30 -28.01
N ARG A 793 -38.51 15.33 -27.89
CA ARG A 793 -38.55 14.43 -26.75
C ARG A 793 -37.96 15.21 -25.57
N GLU A 794 -38.71 15.27 -24.49
CA GLU A 794 -38.34 16.00 -23.25
C GLU A 794 -37.30 15.24 -22.41
N VAL A 795 -36.64 14.23 -23.00
CA VAL A 795 -35.73 13.32 -22.31
C VAL A 795 -34.44 13.15 -23.09
N ARG A 796 -33.33 12.97 -22.38
CA ARG A 796 -32.00 12.68 -22.94
C ARG A 796 -31.54 11.28 -22.55
N ASP A 797 -30.82 10.62 -23.44
CA ASP A 797 -30.13 9.35 -23.14
C ASP A 797 -28.97 9.61 -22.17
N THR A 798 -28.98 8.92 -21.03
CA THR A 798 -27.93 8.90 -19.99
C THR A 798 -27.57 7.46 -19.62
N SER A 799 -27.84 6.53 -20.53
CA SER A 799 -27.68 5.09 -20.33
C SER A 799 -26.25 4.71 -20.02
N LEU A 800 -26.09 3.66 -19.20
CA LEU A 800 -24.81 3.02 -18.99
C LEU A 800 -24.49 2.14 -20.18
N ARG A 801 -23.33 2.36 -20.81
CA ARG A 801 -22.86 1.59 -21.98
C ARG A 801 -21.54 0.90 -21.68
N MET A 802 -21.31 -0.22 -22.34
CA MET A 802 -20.03 -0.93 -22.29
C MET A 802 -18.91 -0.05 -22.84
N PRO A 803 -17.79 0.11 -22.10
CA PRO A 803 -16.63 0.85 -22.59
C PRO A 803 -16.06 0.28 -23.89
N HIS A 804 -15.39 1.14 -24.66
CA HIS A 804 -14.73 0.68 -25.88
C HIS A 804 -13.58 -0.29 -25.60
N GLY A 805 -13.52 -1.37 -26.39
CA GLY A 805 -12.50 -2.41 -26.28
C GLY A 805 -12.82 -3.52 -25.28
N GLU A 806 -13.87 -3.35 -24.48
CA GLU A 806 -14.31 -4.36 -23.52
C GLU A 806 -15.47 -5.19 -24.07
N LYS A 807 -15.51 -6.46 -23.70
CA LYS A 807 -16.53 -7.42 -24.12
C LYS A 807 -16.62 -8.55 -23.11
N GLY A 808 -17.77 -9.18 -23.01
CA GLY A 808 -17.92 -10.33 -22.13
C GLY A 808 -19.36 -10.80 -22.00
N THR A 809 -19.60 -11.58 -20.96
CA THR A 809 -20.93 -12.10 -20.64
C THR A 809 -21.39 -11.51 -19.31
N VAL A 810 -22.62 -11.00 -19.27
CA VAL A 810 -23.22 -10.52 -18.02
C VAL A 810 -23.43 -11.70 -17.08
N ILE A 811 -22.83 -11.66 -15.90
CA ILE A 811 -22.92 -12.77 -14.92
C ILE A 811 -23.88 -12.47 -13.77
N ASP A 812 -24.08 -11.20 -13.45
CA ASP A 812 -24.81 -10.77 -12.28
C ASP A 812 -25.26 -9.32 -12.46
N VAL A 813 -26.48 -9.02 -12.02
CA VAL A 813 -27.07 -7.69 -12.02
C VAL A 813 -27.64 -7.45 -10.64
N LYS A 814 -27.17 -6.40 -9.98
CA LYS A 814 -27.55 -6.06 -8.62
C LYS A 814 -28.19 -4.69 -8.55
N ILE A 815 -29.35 -4.62 -7.90
CA ILE A 815 -30.12 -3.40 -7.75
C ILE A 815 -30.28 -3.11 -6.26
N LEU A 816 -29.67 -2.02 -5.81
CA LEU A 816 -29.88 -1.44 -4.48
C LEU A 816 -30.91 -0.32 -4.59
N SER A 817 -31.93 -0.33 -3.72
CA SER A 817 -33.01 0.64 -3.77
C SER A 817 -33.30 1.23 -2.40
N ARG A 818 -33.50 2.55 -2.35
CA ARG A 818 -33.87 3.25 -1.11
C ARG A 818 -35.18 2.72 -0.54
N ASP A 819 -36.12 2.32 -1.39
CA ASP A 819 -37.42 1.79 -0.98
C ASP A 819 -37.32 0.43 -0.29
N LYS A 820 -36.25 -0.34 -0.58
CA LYS A 820 -35.94 -1.62 0.08
C LYS A 820 -35.17 -1.43 1.40
N GLY A 821 -34.90 -0.19 1.80
CA GLY A 821 -34.15 0.13 3.02
C GLY A 821 -32.63 0.04 2.86
N ASP A 822 -32.11 0.02 1.62
CA ASP A 822 -30.68 0.07 1.36
C ASP A 822 -30.13 1.50 1.52
N GLU A 823 -28.91 1.61 2.02
CA GLU A 823 -28.24 2.89 2.28
C GLU A 823 -27.59 3.41 0.99
N LEU A 824 -28.20 4.42 0.37
CA LEU A 824 -27.72 5.04 -0.87
C LEU A 824 -27.24 6.48 -0.66
N GLU A 825 -26.47 7.00 -1.62
CA GLU A 825 -26.05 8.40 -1.65
C GLU A 825 -27.23 9.37 -1.65
N HIS A 826 -27.01 10.58 -1.14
CA HIS A 826 -28.07 11.59 -1.07
C HIS A 826 -28.55 11.95 -2.49
N GLY A 827 -29.87 11.93 -2.71
CA GLY A 827 -30.47 12.14 -4.04
C GLY A 827 -30.49 10.92 -4.97
N ALA A 828 -29.80 9.82 -4.66
CA ALA A 828 -29.92 8.57 -5.41
C ALA A 828 -31.13 7.76 -4.95
N LEU A 829 -32.00 7.37 -5.90
CA LEU A 829 -33.20 6.55 -5.64
C LEU A 829 -32.85 5.05 -5.71
N THR A 830 -32.15 4.68 -6.78
CA THR A 830 -31.74 3.31 -7.08
C THR A 830 -30.31 3.31 -7.61
N LYS A 831 -29.52 2.30 -7.25
CA LYS A 831 -28.18 2.07 -7.77
C LYS A 831 -28.11 0.67 -8.39
N ILE A 832 -27.68 0.60 -9.65
CA ILE A 832 -27.65 -0.63 -10.43
C ILE A 832 -26.18 -0.94 -10.73
N PHE A 833 -25.77 -2.16 -10.42
CA PHE A 833 -24.46 -2.72 -10.71
C PHE A 833 -24.63 -3.87 -11.71
N VAL A 834 -23.82 -3.86 -12.76
CA VAL A 834 -23.77 -4.89 -13.79
C VAL A 834 -22.36 -5.48 -13.79
N LYS A 835 -22.25 -6.78 -13.51
CA LYS A 835 -20.98 -7.50 -13.55
C LYS A 835 -20.84 -8.24 -14.87
N VAL A 836 -19.73 -8.02 -15.55
CA VAL A 836 -19.42 -8.63 -16.84
C VAL A 836 -18.14 -9.46 -16.71
N ALA A 837 -18.25 -10.75 -16.98
CA ALA A 837 -17.10 -11.65 -17.02
C ALA A 837 -16.48 -11.69 -18.41
N GLN A 838 -15.17 -11.50 -18.47
CA GLN A 838 -14.36 -11.53 -19.67
C GLN A 838 -13.40 -12.72 -19.58
N VAL A 839 -13.47 -13.62 -20.56
CA VAL A 839 -12.50 -14.72 -20.70
C VAL A 839 -11.33 -14.21 -21.54
N ARG A 840 -10.18 -14.00 -20.89
CA ARG A 840 -8.99 -13.41 -21.52
C ARG A 840 -7.94 -14.48 -21.78
N LYS A 841 -7.86 -14.90 -23.04
CA LYS A 841 -6.80 -15.79 -23.54
C LYS A 841 -5.46 -15.05 -23.59
N VAL A 842 -4.38 -15.79 -23.86
CA VAL A 842 -3.05 -15.21 -24.06
C VAL A 842 -2.94 -14.60 -25.45
N VAL A 843 -2.45 -13.36 -25.55
CA VAL A 843 -2.30 -12.64 -26.82
C VAL A 843 -0.92 -11.99 -26.97
N VAL A 844 -0.56 -11.62 -28.20
CA VAL A 844 0.67 -10.85 -28.48
C VAL A 844 0.60 -9.51 -27.75
N GLY A 845 1.66 -9.16 -27.02
CA GLY A 845 1.70 -7.97 -26.18
C GLY A 845 1.45 -8.24 -24.69
N ASP A 846 0.90 -9.40 -24.32
CA ASP A 846 0.78 -9.80 -22.92
C ASP A 846 2.15 -10.05 -22.29
N LYS A 847 2.23 -9.81 -20.98
CA LYS A 847 3.47 -9.97 -20.22
C LYS A 847 3.46 -11.28 -19.42
N LEU A 848 4.47 -12.10 -19.68
CA LEU A 848 4.76 -13.33 -18.92
C LEU A 848 6.00 -13.14 -18.06
N ALA A 849 6.10 -13.92 -16.99
CA ALA A 849 7.30 -13.95 -16.15
C ALA A 849 7.51 -15.31 -15.50
N GLY A 850 8.77 -15.65 -15.23
CA GLY A 850 9.14 -16.72 -14.29
C GLY A 850 9.34 -16.16 -12.88
N ARG A 851 9.67 -17.04 -11.92
CA ARG A 851 9.92 -16.66 -10.52
C ARG A 851 11.27 -15.96 -10.31
N HIS A 852 12.19 -16.07 -11.27
CA HIS A 852 13.57 -15.59 -11.19
C HIS A 852 13.76 -14.18 -11.76
N GLY A 853 12.70 -13.36 -11.79
CA GLY A 853 12.73 -11.99 -12.32
C GLY A 853 12.95 -11.89 -13.84
N ASN A 854 12.87 -13.01 -14.56
CA ASN A 854 12.81 -13.06 -16.01
C ASN A 854 11.40 -12.67 -16.46
N LYS A 855 11.27 -11.53 -17.11
CA LYS A 855 10.02 -10.99 -17.65
C LYS A 855 10.15 -10.84 -19.15
N GLY A 856 9.05 -11.05 -19.86
CA GLY A 856 9.03 -10.84 -21.30
C GLY A 856 7.65 -10.57 -21.82
N VAL A 857 7.60 -9.81 -22.92
CA VAL A 857 6.36 -9.56 -23.66
C VAL A 857 6.28 -10.59 -24.78
N ILE A 858 5.09 -11.14 -24.99
CA ILE A 858 4.86 -12.09 -26.08
C ILE A 858 4.98 -11.35 -27.41
N SER A 859 5.99 -11.68 -28.21
CA SER A 859 6.21 -11.06 -29.52
C SER A 859 5.48 -11.79 -30.63
N LYS A 860 5.38 -13.13 -30.52
CA LYS A 860 4.74 -13.97 -31.52
C LYS A 860 4.15 -15.23 -30.90
N ILE A 861 2.97 -15.59 -31.39
CA ILE A 861 2.36 -16.91 -31.21
C ILE A 861 2.62 -17.70 -32.49
N VAL A 862 3.31 -18.84 -32.37
CA VAL A 862 3.74 -19.69 -33.49
C VAL A 862 2.91 -20.97 -33.49
N SER A 863 2.55 -21.47 -34.67
CA SER A 863 1.85 -22.75 -34.80
C SER A 863 2.64 -23.87 -34.11
N SER A 864 1.98 -24.75 -33.36
CA SER A 864 2.61 -25.89 -32.72
C SER A 864 3.35 -26.81 -33.70
N ALA A 865 2.96 -26.81 -34.98
CA ALA A 865 3.65 -27.55 -36.04
C ALA A 865 4.96 -26.89 -36.49
N ASP A 866 5.07 -25.56 -36.39
CA ASP A 866 6.27 -24.81 -36.76
C ASP A 866 7.24 -24.61 -35.58
N MET A 867 6.81 -24.92 -34.36
CA MET A 867 7.64 -24.84 -33.17
C MET A 867 8.76 -25.89 -33.22
N PRO A 868 9.96 -25.56 -32.72
CA PRO A 868 10.98 -26.56 -32.45
C PRO A 868 10.42 -27.68 -31.57
N TYR A 869 10.78 -28.93 -31.89
CA TYR A 869 10.28 -30.10 -31.18
C TYR A 869 11.40 -31.04 -30.73
N LEU A 870 11.14 -31.78 -29.66
CA LEU A 870 12.01 -32.80 -29.08
C LEU A 870 12.12 -34.04 -29.99
N PRO A 871 13.13 -34.91 -29.82
CA PRO A 871 13.27 -36.13 -30.62
C PRO A 871 12.07 -37.09 -30.54
N ASP A 872 11.21 -36.96 -29.52
CA ASP A 872 9.97 -37.72 -29.35
C ASP A 872 8.75 -37.11 -30.06
N GLY A 873 8.92 -35.97 -30.74
CA GLY A 873 7.85 -35.24 -31.43
C GLY A 873 7.16 -34.17 -30.59
N THR A 874 7.51 -34.01 -29.31
CA THR A 874 6.87 -33.02 -28.44
C THR A 874 7.31 -31.60 -28.79
N PRO A 875 6.41 -30.69 -29.19
CA PRO A 875 6.76 -29.31 -29.48
C PRO A 875 7.06 -28.53 -28.20
N VAL A 876 8.00 -27.59 -28.29
CA VAL A 876 8.32 -26.64 -27.20
C VAL A 876 7.15 -25.67 -27.01
N ASP A 877 6.89 -25.27 -25.76
CA ASP A 877 5.82 -24.33 -25.43
C ASP A 877 6.29 -22.87 -25.52
N ILE A 878 7.49 -22.61 -25.02
CA ILE A 878 8.05 -21.26 -24.89
C ILE A 878 9.51 -21.25 -25.34
N ILE A 879 9.89 -20.23 -26.12
CA ILE A 879 11.28 -19.95 -26.47
C ILE A 879 11.73 -18.66 -25.78
N ILE A 880 12.87 -18.74 -25.09
CA ILE A 880 13.51 -17.62 -24.40
C ILE A 880 14.92 -17.43 -24.95
N SER A 881 15.32 -16.17 -25.16
CA SER A 881 16.70 -15.87 -25.59
C SER A 881 17.72 -16.18 -24.49
N PRO A 882 18.82 -16.92 -24.79
CA PRO A 882 19.89 -17.17 -23.83
C PRO A 882 20.59 -15.90 -23.31
N LEU A 883 20.61 -14.83 -24.13
CA LEU A 883 21.19 -13.53 -23.75
C LEU A 883 20.46 -12.91 -22.55
N SER A 884 19.18 -13.26 -22.40
CA SER A 884 18.35 -12.76 -21.31
C SER A 884 18.77 -13.30 -19.94
N VAL A 885 19.49 -14.43 -19.90
CA VAL A 885 19.99 -15.05 -18.67
C VAL A 885 21.35 -14.49 -18.28
N LEU A 886 22.28 -14.44 -19.24
CA LEU A 886 23.67 -14.03 -19.01
C LEU A 886 23.79 -12.57 -18.56
N SER A 887 22.99 -11.68 -19.16
CA SER A 887 22.98 -10.25 -18.80
C SER A 887 22.36 -9.96 -17.44
N ARG A 888 21.64 -10.93 -16.86
CA ARG A 888 20.83 -10.75 -15.65
C ARG A 888 21.29 -11.56 -14.45
N MET A 889 22.20 -12.51 -14.65
CA MET A 889 22.74 -13.37 -13.59
C MET A 889 21.65 -14.03 -12.73
N ASN A 890 20.56 -14.47 -13.36
CA ASN A 890 19.47 -15.22 -12.74
C ASN A 890 19.52 -16.69 -13.17
N LEU A 891 20.60 -17.36 -12.76
CA LEU A 891 20.90 -18.75 -13.15
C LEU A 891 19.93 -19.75 -12.52
N GLY A 892 19.20 -19.36 -11.48
CA GLY A 892 18.20 -20.20 -10.83
C GLY A 892 17.16 -20.74 -11.81
N GLN A 893 16.79 -19.98 -12.85
CA GLN A 893 15.82 -20.42 -13.86
C GLN A 893 16.31 -21.62 -14.68
N LEU A 894 17.62 -21.74 -14.93
CA LEU A 894 18.20 -22.86 -15.66
C LEU A 894 18.22 -24.12 -14.79
N LEU A 895 18.56 -23.95 -13.51
CA LEU A 895 18.51 -25.04 -12.52
C LEU A 895 17.07 -25.55 -12.33
N GLU A 896 16.10 -24.63 -12.26
CA GLU A 896 14.68 -24.96 -12.24
C GLU A 896 14.29 -25.76 -13.50
N THR A 897 14.70 -25.30 -14.68
CA THR A 897 14.41 -25.93 -15.97
C THR A 897 14.94 -27.37 -16.04
N HIS A 898 16.21 -27.58 -15.66
CA HIS A 898 16.83 -28.90 -15.67
C HIS A 898 16.17 -29.85 -14.68
N LEU A 899 15.97 -29.39 -13.44
CA LEU A 899 15.37 -30.21 -12.39
C LEU A 899 13.91 -30.53 -12.70
N GLY A 900 13.16 -29.54 -13.22
CA GLY A 900 11.78 -29.70 -13.66
C GLY A 900 11.65 -30.76 -14.75
N TRP A 901 12.60 -30.83 -15.68
CA TRP A 901 12.59 -31.86 -16.73
C TRP A 901 12.78 -33.27 -16.18
N ALA A 902 13.75 -33.46 -15.27
CA ALA A 902 13.98 -34.75 -14.62
C ALA A 902 12.77 -35.17 -13.79
N ALA A 903 12.23 -34.27 -12.98
CA ALA A 903 11.08 -34.52 -12.11
C ALA A 903 9.80 -34.83 -12.89
N HIS A 904 9.55 -34.10 -13.99
CA HIS A 904 8.42 -34.38 -14.90
C HIS A 904 8.51 -35.78 -15.50
N LYS A 905 9.69 -36.19 -15.98
CA LYS A 905 9.88 -37.52 -16.60
C LYS A 905 9.82 -38.67 -15.59
N LEU A 906 10.16 -38.41 -14.34
CA LEU A 906 10.12 -39.39 -13.24
C LEU A 906 8.80 -39.38 -12.43
N ASP A 907 7.83 -38.55 -12.83
CA ASP A 907 6.50 -38.41 -12.20
C ASP A 907 6.53 -38.12 -10.69
N TYR A 908 7.38 -37.16 -10.27
CA TYR A 908 7.39 -36.67 -8.90
C TYR A 908 7.60 -35.15 -8.82
N LYS A 909 7.28 -34.57 -7.66
CA LYS A 909 7.44 -33.13 -7.38
C LYS A 909 8.54 -32.93 -6.34
N ILE A 910 9.20 -31.77 -6.36
CA ILE A 910 10.34 -31.48 -5.46
C ILE A 910 10.05 -30.25 -4.62
N ALA A 911 10.42 -30.28 -3.34
CA ALA A 911 10.55 -29.08 -2.51
C ALA A 911 12.02 -28.84 -2.20
N LEU A 912 12.54 -27.72 -2.69
CA LEU A 912 13.85 -27.18 -2.34
C LEU A 912 13.68 -25.86 -1.59
N PRO A 913 13.72 -25.88 -0.24
CA PRO A 913 13.64 -24.65 0.54
C PRO A 913 14.79 -23.69 0.21
N VAL A 914 14.51 -22.39 0.32
CA VAL A 914 15.46 -21.32 0.02
C VAL A 914 16.73 -21.42 0.88
N PHE A 915 17.88 -21.23 0.23
CA PHE A 915 19.23 -21.36 0.80
C PHE A 915 19.56 -22.75 1.38
N GLU A 916 18.73 -23.78 1.19
CA GLU A 916 19.13 -25.15 1.53
C GLU A 916 19.92 -25.79 0.36
N SER A 917 20.82 -26.72 0.70
CA SER A 917 21.79 -27.31 -0.23
C SER A 917 21.12 -28.28 -1.22
N GLY A 918 20.71 -27.76 -2.38
CA GLY A 918 20.42 -28.55 -3.57
C GLY A 918 21.70 -28.73 -4.38
N SER A 919 22.55 -29.69 -4.03
CA SER A 919 23.82 -29.88 -4.74
C SER A 919 23.57 -30.15 -6.24
N GLU A 920 24.33 -29.48 -7.10
CA GLU A 920 24.28 -29.69 -8.56
C GLU A 920 24.53 -31.17 -8.92
N THR A 921 25.35 -31.88 -8.14
CA THR A 921 25.61 -33.31 -8.33
C THR A 921 24.33 -34.13 -8.22
N ARG A 922 23.42 -33.76 -7.31
CA ARG A 922 22.12 -34.41 -7.15
C ARG A 922 21.21 -34.15 -8.35
N ILE A 923 21.21 -32.94 -8.91
CA ILE A 923 20.46 -32.62 -10.13
C ILE A 923 20.98 -33.47 -11.29
N VAL A 924 22.30 -33.59 -11.43
CA VAL A 924 22.96 -34.45 -12.42
C VAL A 924 22.58 -35.92 -12.23
N GLU A 925 22.51 -36.42 -10.98
CA GLU A 925 22.06 -37.78 -10.70
C GLU A 925 20.60 -38.01 -11.09
N GLU A 926 19.70 -37.05 -10.83
CA GLU A 926 18.30 -37.14 -11.23
C GLU A 926 18.14 -37.11 -12.76
N LEU A 927 18.90 -36.28 -13.47
CA LEU A 927 18.95 -36.30 -14.93
C LEU A 927 19.39 -37.66 -15.47
N LYS A 928 20.43 -38.27 -14.86
CA LYS A 928 20.88 -39.63 -15.21
C LYS A 928 19.80 -40.67 -14.95
N LYS A 929 19.12 -40.61 -13.80
CA LYS A 929 18.00 -41.52 -13.47
C LYS A 929 16.85 -41.38 -14.45
N ALA A 930 16.58 -40.17 -14.94
CA ALA A 930 15.56 -39.88 -15.94
C ALA A 930 15.99 -40.27 -17.38
N ASN A 931 17.19 -40.83 -17.60
CA ASN A 931 17.77 -41.02 -18.92
C ASN A 931 17.72 -39.73 -19.76
N LEU A 932 18.13 -38.61 -19.17
CA LEU A 932 18.26 -37.31 -19.82
C LEU A 932 19.74 -36.89 -19.91
N PRO A 933 20.09 -36.01 -20.85
CA PRO A 933 21.44 -35.45 -20.96
C PRO A 933 21.86 -34.72 -19.69
N VAL A 934 23.08 -34.97 -19.23
CA VAL A 934 23.61 -34.45 -17.96
C VAL A 934 23.79 -32.93 -17.99
N ASP A 935 24.04 -32.36 -19.17
CA ASP A 935 24.17 -30.93 -19.41
C ASP A 935 22.84 -30.22 -19.67
N GLY A 936 21.72 -30.95 -19.62
CA GLY A 936 20.38 -30.42 -19.87
C GLY A 936 20.12 -30.04 -21.33
N ARG A 937 20.98 -30.47 -22.27
CA ARG A 937 20.88 -30.10 -23.69
C ARG A 937 20.44 -31.27 -24.55
N THR A 938 19.55 -31.01 -25.49
CA THR A 938 19.11 -32.00 -26.48
C THR A 938 19.10 -31.42 -27.88
N ASN A 939 19.17 -32.29 -28.89
CA ASN A 939 18.92 -31.88 -30.26
C ASN A 939 17.43 -31.58 -30.41
N LEU A 940 17.11 -30.36 -30.84
CA LEU A 940 15.78 -29.99 -31.30
C LEU A 940 15.73 -30.06 -32.82
N TYR A 941 14.54 -30.24 -33.35
CA TYR A 941 14.27 -30.24 -34.79
C TYR A 941 13.40 -29.04 -35.11
N ASP A 942 13.71 -28.34 -36.20
CA ASP A 942 12.91 -27.24 -36.71
C ASP A 942 11.58 -27.78 -37.26
N GLY A 943 10.46 -27.32 -36.73
CA GLY A 943 9.11 -27.72 -37.15
C GLY A 943 8.82 -27.42 -38.62
N ARG A 944 9.46 -26.39 -39.19
CA ARG A 944 9.22 -25.94 -40.57
C ARG A 944 9.95 -26.79 -41.61
N THR A 945 11.19 -27.19 -41.30
CA THR A 945 12.07 -27.89 -42.24
C THR A 945 12.22 -29.38 -41.92
N GLY A 946 11.98 -29.78 -40.67
CA GLY A 946 12.22 -31.13 -40.16
C GLY A 946 13.69 -31.43 -39.89
N LEU A 947 14.61 -30.48 -40.12
CA LEU A 947 16.04 -30.67 -39.90
C LEU A 947 16.42 -30.40 -38.43
N PRO A 948 17.41 -31.11 -37.88
CA PRO A 948 17.94 -30.82 -36.56
C PRO A 948 18.69 -29.47 -36.55
N PHE A 949 18.62 -28.75 -35.45
CA PHE A 949 19.46 -27.56 -35.24
C PHE A 949 20.94 -27.94 -35.11
N ASP A 950 21.84 -27.04 -35.53
CA ASP A 950 23.30 -27.29 -35.60
C ASP A 950 23.95 -27.61 -34.24
N ARG A 951 23.32 -27.19 -33.14
CA ARG A 951 23.84 -27.38 -31.77
C ARG A 951 22.74 -27.88 -30.85
N PRO A 952 23.07 -28.68 -29.83
CA PRO A 952 22.11 -29.08 -28.81
C PRO A 952 21.72 -27.86 -27.96
N ILE A 953 20.44 -27.77 -27.63
CA ILE A 953 19.80 -26.61 -27.01
C ILE A 953 19.36 -27.00 -25.59
N VAL A 954 19.48 -26.07 -24.65
CA VAL A 954 18.98 -26.26 -23.28
C VAL A 954 17.46 -26.27 -23.31
N VAL A 955 16.88 -27.37 -22.82
CA VAL A 955 15.43 -27.58 -22.77
C VAL A 955 15.04 -28.08 -21.38
N GLY A 956 13.81 -27.79 -20.95
CA GLY A 956 13.24 -28.41 -19.77
C GLY A 956 11.97 -27.71 -19.30
N TYR A 957 11.48 -28.07 -18.12
CA TYR A 957 10.23 -27.51 -17.58
C TYR A 957 10.51 -26.40 -16.57
N GLY A 958 9.99 -25.20 -16.84
CA GLY A 958 10.02 -24.08 -15.92
C GLY A 958 8.62 -23.59 -15.56
N TYR A 959 8.47 -22.97 -14.39
CA TYR A 959 7.20 -22.43 -13.92
C TYR A 959 6.98 -20.99 -14.40
N ILE A 960 5.96 -20.79 -15.24
CA ILE A 960 5.67 -19.52 -15.89
C ILE A 960 4.31 -18.98 -15.43
N MET A 961 4.26 -17.68 -15.17
CA MET A 961 3.10 -16.94 -14.70
C MET A 961 2.66 -15.93 -15.76
N LYS A 962 1.33 -15.78 -15.92
CA LYS A 962 0.73 -14.65 -16.65
C LYS A 962 0.55 -13.49 -15.68
N LEU A 963 1.05 -12.31 -16.01
CA LEU A 963 0.90 -11.13 -15.16
C LEU A 963 -0.37 -10.37 -15.51
N ILE A 964 -0.88 -9.57 -14.57
CA ILE A 964 -2.04 -8.67 -14.76
C ILE A 964 -1.80 -7.57 -15.83
N HIS A 965 -0.58 -7.49 -16.35
CA HIS A 965 -0.21 -6.57 -17.43
C HIS A 965 -0.58 -7.14 -18.80
N MET A 966 -1.86 -7.08 -19.13
CA MET A 966 -2.40 -7.48 -20.44
C MET A 966 -2.40 -6.32 -21.43
N VAL A 967 -2.30 -6.63 -22.72
CA VAL A 967 -2.28 -5.61 -23.78
C VAL A 967 -3.63 -4.93 -23.94
N GLU A 968 -4.75 -5.67 -23.79
CA GLU A 968 -6.12 -5.16 -23.96
C GLU A 968 -6.43 -3.98 -23.02
N ASP A 969 -5.86 -4.00 -21.80
CA ASP A 969 -6.02 -2.91 -20.84
C ASP A 969 -5.16 -1.70 -21.20
N LYS A 970 -4.02 -1.92 -21.85
CA LYS A 970 -3.01 -0.90 -22.15
C LYS A 970 -3.19 -0.22 -23.50
N THR A 971 -3.87 -0.86 -24.44
CA THR A 971 -4.19 -0.26 -25.73
C THR A 971 -5.20 0.87 -25.52
N HIS A 972 -4.84 2.06 -25.99
CA HIS A 972 -5.68 3.24 -25.96
C HIS A 972 -5.42 4.10 -27.19
N ALA A 973 -6.49 4.54 -27.84
CA ALA A 973 -6.44 5.43 -28.99
C ALA A 973 -7.52 6.50 -28.84
N ARG A 974 -7.21 7.72 -29.29
CA ARG A 974 -8.13 8.85 -29.29
C ARG A 974 -7.96 9.62 -30.59
N SER A 975 -9.07 9.90 -31.26
CA SER A 975 -9.17 10.89 -32.33
C SER A 975 -9.63 12.22 -31.74
N THR A 976 -10.88 12.28 -31.32
CA THR A 976 -11.51 13.38 -30.58
C THR A 976 -12.07 12.85 -29.26
N GLY A 977 -12.51 13.73 -28.36
CA GLY A 977 -13.03 13.31 -27.07
C GLY A 977 -13.33 14.49 -26.15
N PRO A 978 -13.59 14.25 -24.86
CA PRO A 978 -13.87 15.32 -23.92
C PRO A 978 -12.62 16.19 -23.66
N TYR A 979 -12.90 17.44 -23.32
CA TYR A 979 -11.91 18.47 -23.02
C TYR A 979 -12.15 19.04 -21.62
N SER A 980 -11.07 19.48 -20.98
CA SER A 980 -11.13 20.22 -19.72
C SER A 980 -11.89 21.53 -19.91
N LEU A 981 -12.82 21.83 -19.00
CA LEU A 981 -13.58 23.09 -19.04
C LEU A 981 -12.67 24.31 -18.87
N ILE A 982 -11.62 24.19 -18.05
CA ILE A 982 -10.74 25.31 -17.68
C ILE A 982 -9.69 25.53 -18.76
N THR A 983 -8.89 24.50 -19.06
CA THR A 983 -7.74 24.62 -19.95
C THR A 983 -8.07 24.36 -21.42
N GLN A 984 -9.27 23.85 -21.71
CA GLN A 984 -9.69 23.42 -23.06
C GLN A 984 -8.80 22.33 -23.69
N GLN A 985 -7.90 21.72 -22.92
CA GLN A 985 -7.06 20.62 -23.34
C GLN A 985 -7.81 19.28 -23.28
N PRO A 986 -7.41 18.29 -24.09
CA PRO A 986 -7.86 16.91 -23.93
C PRO A 986 -7.77 16.44 -22.47
N LEU A 987 -8.81 15.77 -21.96
CA LEU A 987 -8.71 15.12 -20.65
C LEU A 987 -7.59 14.06 -20.63
N GLY A 988 -7.14 13.67 -19.43
CA GLY A 988 -6.11 12.64 -19.27
C GLY A 988 -6.70 11.26 -18.96
N GLY A 989 -6.05 10.21 -19.45
CA GLY A 989 -6.34 8.82 -19.07
C GLY A 989 -7.40 8.10 -19.89
N LYS A 990 -7.25 6.76 -20.03
CA LYS A 990 -8.11 5.89 -20.85
C LYS A 990 -9.59 5.96 -20.45
N ALA A 991 -9.88 5.96 -19.14
CA ALA A 991 -11.24 5.96 -18.61
C ALA A 991 -12.08 7.18 -19.02
N GLN A 992 -11.43 8.31 -19.31
CA GLN A 992 -12.08 9.54 -19.77
C GLN A 992 -11.95 9.74 -21.28
N MET A 993 -11.54 8.71 -22.03
CA MET A 993 -11.11 8.83 -23.44
C MET A 993 -10.10 9.97 -23.64
N GLY A 994 -9.14 10.07 -22.73
CA GLY A 994 -8.15 11.14 -22.67
C GLY A 994 -7.09 11.10 -23.77
N GLY A 995 -6.41 12.22 -24.01
CA GLY A 995 -5.28 12.31 -24.94
C GLY A 995 -3.97 11.84 -24.30
N GLN A 996 -2.97 11.54 -25.14
CA GLN A 996 -1.59 11.39 -24.67
C GLN A 996 -1.00 12.76 -24.33
N ARG A 997 -0.14 12.81 -23.30
CA ARG A 997 0.54 14.04 -22.93
C ARG A 997 1.81 14.19 -23.77
N LEU A 998 1.89 15.27 -24.55
CA LEU A 998 3.15 15.75 -25.10
C LEU A 998 3.82 16.63 -24.04
N GLY A 999 4.91 16.15 -23.44
CA GLY A 999 5.64 16.85 -22.40
C GLY A 999 6.74 17.75 -22.94
N GLU A 1000 7.45 18.39 -22.02
CA GLU A 1000 8.57 19.29 -22.34
C GLU A 1000 9.70 18.56 -23.09
N MET A 1001 10.03 17.33 -22.69
CA MET A 1001 11.07 16.53 -23.36
C MET A 1001 10.71 16.17 -24.80
N GLU A 1002 9.44 15.84 -25.07
CA GLU A 1002 8.98 15.55 -26.43
C GLU A 1002 8.94 16.82 -27.31
N VAL A 1003 8.66 17.99 -26.71
CA VAL A 1003 8.78 19.28 -27.39
C VAL A 1003 10.22 19.54 -27.82
N TRP A 1004 11.20 19.38 -26.90
CA TRP A 1004 12.62 19.54 -27.24
C TRP A 1004 13.07 18.62 -28.37
N ALA A 1005 12.52 17.40 -28.43
CA ALA A 1005 12.80 16.48 -29.53
C ALA A 1005 12.33 17.05 -30.88
N LEU A 1006 11.12 17.60 -30.95
CA LEU A 1006 10.60 18.23 -32.17
C LEU A 1006 11.38 19.50 -32.55
N GLU A 1007 11.77 20.31 -31.57
CA GLU A 1007 12.63 21.49 -31.78
C GLU A 1007 14.00 21.10 -32.34
N ALA A 1008 14.63 20.04 -31.80
CA ALA A 1008 15.92 19.55 -32.27
C ALA A 1008 15.88 19.05 -33.74
N TYR A 1009 14.75 18.49 -34.18
CA TYR A 1009 14.54 18.14 -35.59
C TYR A 1009 14.20 19.34 -36.48
N GLY A 1010 13.95 20.52 -35.92
CA GLY A 1010 13.42 21.67 -36.66
C GLY A 1010 11.99 21.46 -37.16
N ALA A 1011 11.22 20.55 -36.55
CA ALA A 1011 9.87 20.18 -36.95
C ALA A 1011 8.82 21.19 -36.45
N ALA A 1012 8.98 22.46 -36.84
CA ALA A 1012 8.20 23.59 -36.33
C ALA A 1012 6.69 23.45 -36.55
N TYR A 1013 6.26 22.98 -37.73
CA TYR A 1013 4.84 22.79 -38.04
C TYR A 1013 4.20 21.68 -37.21
N SER A 1014 4.89 20.55 -37.06
CA SER A 1014 4.42 19.44 -36.22
C SER A 1014 4.29 19.89 -34.76
N LEU A 1015 5.26 20.64 -34.26
CA LEU A 1015 5.22 21.20 -32.91
C LEU A 1015 4.05 22.17 -32.75
N GLN A 1016 3.89 23.11 -33.69
CA GLN A 1016 2.80 24.08 -33.67
C GLN A 1016 1.43 23.38 -33.68
N GLU A 1017 1.25 22.38 -34.55
CA GLU A 1017 0.02 21.60 -34.63
C GLU A 1017 -0.30 20.91 -33.30
N MET A 1018 0.69 20.25 -32.69
CA MET A 1018 0.52 19.52 -31.43
C MET A 1018 0.14 20.44 -30.26
N LEU A 1019 0.69 21.66 -30.23
CA LEU A 1019 0.42 22.64 -29.18
C LEU A 1019 -0.88 23.42 -29.38
N THR A 1020 -1.50 23.37 -30.57
CA THR A 1020 -2.66 24.21 -30.92
C THR A 1020 -3.86 23.37 -31.37
N ILE A 1021 -3.98 23.07 -32.66
CA ILE A 1021 -5.16 22.46 -33.28
C ILE A 1021 -5.40 21.01 -32.84
N LYS A 1022 -4.39 20.32 -32.29
CA LYS A 1022 -4.56 19.00 -31.65
C LYS A 1022 -4.84 19.08 -30.14
N SER A 1023 -4.85 20.27 -29.57
CA SER A 1023 -4.97 20.51 -28.12
C SER A 1023 -6.09 21.50 -27.80
N ASP A 1024 -5.75 22.76 -27.51
CA ASP A 1024 -6.61 23.75 -26.85
C ASP A 1024 -6.95 24.96 -27.74
N ASP A 1025 -6.64 24.91 -29.04
CA ASP A 1025 -7.24 25.82 -30.01
C ASP A 1025 -8.66 25.36 -30.35
N VAL A 1026 -9.65 25.93 -29.66
CA VAL A 1026 -11.07 25.52 -29.75
C VAL A 1026 -11.62 25.68 -31.16
N ILE A 1027 -11.28 26.76 -31.85
CA ILE A 1027 -11.77 27.05 -33.20
C ILE A 1027 -10.93 26.28 -34.22
N GLY A 1028 -9.60 26.30 -34.07
CA GLY A 1028 -8.67 25.63 -34.96
C GLY A 1028 -8.90 24.13 -35.03
N ARG A 1029 -9.15 23.46 -33.90
CA ARG A 1029 -9.40 22.00 -33.88
C ARG A 1029 -10.68 21.61 -34.61
N ALA A 1030 -11.75 22.40 -34.47
CA ALA A 1030 -13.02 22.13 -35.14
C ALA A 1030 -12.89 22.29 -36.65
N LYS A 1031 -12.23 23.36 -37.09
CA LYS A 1031 -11.96 23.59 -38.52
C LYS A 1031 -10.97 22.59 -39.10
N ALA A 1032 -9.96 22.17 -38.33
CA ALA A 1032 -9.04 21.12 -38.75
C ALA A 1032 -9.77 19.80 -38.98
N PHE A 1033 -10.67 19.42 -38.06
CA PHE A 1033 -11.50 18.23 -38.21
C PHE A 1033 -12.42 18.31 -39.45
N GLU A 1034 -13.07 19.46 -39.66
CA GLU A 1034 -13.89 19.73 -40.85
C GLU A 1034 -13.07 19.65 -42.14
N ALA A 1035 -11.87 20.22 -42.15
CA ALA A 1035 -10.96 20.19 -43.30
C ALA A 1035 -10.52 18.76 -43.63
N ILE A 1036 -10.22 17.94 -42.63
CA ILE A 1036 -9.88 16.52 -42.80
C ILE A 1036 -11.05 15.76 -43.44
N ILE A 1037 -12.29 15.98 -42.99
CA ILE A 1037 -13.48 15.34 -43.57
C ILE A 1037 -13.71 15.79 -45.01
N LYS A 1038 -13.54 17.09 -45.29
CA LYS A 1038 -13.74 17.67 -46.63
C LYS A 1038 -12.59 17.40 -47.59
N GLY A 1039 -11.43 16.93 -47.10
CA GLY A 1039 -10.21 16.80 -47.89
C GLY A 1039 -9.60 18.14 -48.32
N THR A 1040 -9.85 19.22 -47.57
CA THR A 1040 -9.29 20.55 -47.82
C THR A 1040 -8.04 20.78 -46.97
N GLU A 1041 -7.27 21.83 -47.28
CA GLU A 1041 -6.11 22.21 -46.46
C GLU A 1041 -6.51 22.57 -45.02
N ILE A 1042 -5.66 22.17 -44.07
CA ILE A 1042 -5.84 22.46 -42.64
C ILE A 1042 -5.53 23.96 -42.43
N PRO A 1043 -6.44 24.72 -41.80
CA PRO A 1043 -6.26 26.15 -41.60
C PRO A 1043 -5.12 26.46 -40.61
N GLN A 1044 -4.62 27.69 -40.67
CA GLN A 1044 -3.59 28.16 -39.76
C GLN A 1044 -4.07 28.13 -38.29
N ALA A 1045 -3.17 27.69 -37.40
CA ALA A 1045 -3.40 27.65 -35.96
C ALA A 1045 -3.60 29.04 -35.36
N LEU A 1046 -4.50 29.13 -34.36
CA LEU A 1046 -4.74 30.33 -33.57
C LEU A 1046 -4.03 30.24 -32.21
N ILE A 1047 -4.32 31.21 -31.33
CA ILE A 1047 -3.75 31.30 -30.00
C ILE A 1047 -4.39 30.23 -29.08
N PRO A 1048 -3.57 29.41 -28.38
CA PRO A 1048 -4.02 28.48 -27.35
C PRO A 1048 -4.90 29.12 -26.28
N GLU A 1049 -5.97 28.44 -25.86
CA GLU A 1049 -6.80 28.91 -24.74
C GLU A 1049 -6.03 28.94 -23.41
N SER A 1050 -5.11 27.99 -23.19
CA SER A 1050 -4.26 27.99 -21.98
C SER A 1050 -3.43 29.27 -21.83
N PHE A 1051 -2.95 29.84 -22.94
CA PHE A 1051 -2.24 31.11 -22.93
C PHE A 1051 -3.17 32.28 -22.55
N LYS A 1052 -4.42 32.28 -23.04
CA LYS A 1052 -5.40 33.30 -22.65
C LYS A 1052 -5.74 33.22 -21.16
N VAL A 1053 -5.88 32.01 -20.62
CA VAL A 1053 -6.08 31.78 -19.18
C VAL A 1053 -4.92 32.34 -18.38
N LEU A 1054 -3.67 32.06 -18.77
CA LEU A 1054 -2.48 32.62 -18.11
C LEU A 1054 -2.49 34.16 -18.07
N VAL A 1055 -2.83 34.81 -19.19
CA VAL A 1055 -2.93 36.27 -19.23
C VAL A 1055 -3.99 36.79 -18.26
N LYS A 1056 -5.12 36.08 -18.11
CA LYS A 1056 -6.16 36.45 -17.13
C LYS A 1056 -5.73 36.20 -15.69
N GLU A 1057 -5.01 35.12 -15.40
CA GLU A 1057 -4.45 34.85 -14.08
C GLU A 1057 -3.44 35.92 -13.67
N LEU A 1058 -2.53 36.33 -14.56
CA LEU A 1058 -1.58 37.41 -14.28
C LEU A 1058 -2.30 38.75 -14.06
N ASN A 1059 -3.31 39.08 -14.87
CA ASN A 1059 -4.14 40.27 -14.68
C ASN A 1059 -4.88 40.25 -13.33
N SER A 1060 -5.32 39.08 -12.85
CA SER A 1060 -5.98 38.93 -11.54
C SER A 1060 -5.04 39.24 -10.36
N LEU A 1061 -3.72 39.12 -10.56
CA LEU A 1061 -2.68 39.51 -9.61
C LEU A 1061 -2.33 41.01 -9.69
N ASN A 1062 -3.14 41.82 -10.38
CA ASN A 1062 -2.88 43.24 -10.70
C ASN A 1062 -1.65 43.48 -11.58
N LEU A 1063 -1.21 42.48 -12.36
CA LEU A 1063 -0.18 42.65 -13.38
C LEU A 1063 -0.87 42.95 -14.73
N ASN A 1064 -0.80 44.18 -15.22
CA ASN A 1064 -1.41 44.56 -16.50
C ASN A 1064 -0.64 43.95 -17.68
N VAL A 1065 -1.03 42.74 -18.09
CA VAL A 1065 -0.45 42.02 -19.22
C VAL A 1065 -1.36 42.17 -20.44
N ALA A 1066 -0.86 42.91 -21.44
CA ALA A 1066 -1.53 43.08 -22.72
C ALA A 1066 -0.63 42.58 -23.86
N THR A 1067 -1.23 41.89 -24.83
CA THR A 1067 -0.54 41.52 -26.06
C THR A 1067 -0.36 42.76 -26.91
N ILE A 1068 0.86 43.27 -26.99
CA ILE A 1068 1.22 44.28 -27.99
C ILE A 1068 1.37 43.51 -29.29
N GLY A 1069 0.44 43.70 -30.23
CA GLY A 1069 0.56 43.08 -31.55
C GLY A 1069 1.92 43.37 -32.16
N ALA A 1070 2.44 42.48 -33.00
CA ALA A 1070 3.58 42.84 -33.84
C ALA A 1070 3.18 44.12 -34.60
N LYS A 1071 3.88 45.22 -34.37
CA LYS A 1071 3.89 46.31 -35.33
C LYS A 1071 4.58 45.75 -36.56
N THR A 1072 3.80 45.19 -37.48
CA THR A 1072 4.21 45.16 -38.88
C THR A 1072 4.63 46.61 -39.16
N GLN A 1073 5.90 46.85 -39.52
CA GLN A 1073 6.20 48.07 -40.27
C GLN A 1073 5.16 48.07 -41.40
N GLU A 1074 4.31 49.09 -41.45
CA GLU A 1074 3.47 49.30 -42.62
C GLU A 1074 4.42 49.25 -43.82
N GLU A 1075 4.33 48.18 -44.63
CA GLU A 1075 4.89 48.23 -45.95
C GLU A 1075 4.28 49.48 -46.60
N ALA A 1076 5.16 50.38 -47.06
CA ALA A 1076 4.75 51.62 -47.66
C ALA A 1076 3.67 51.31 -48.71
N LYS A 1077 2.45 51.83 -48.52
CA LYS A 1077 1.41 51.77 -49.53
C LYS A 1077 1.99 52.38 -50.81
N VAL A 1078 2.31 51.53 -51.78
CA VAL A 1078 2.65 51.96 -53.13
C VAL A 1078 1.36 52.56 -53.70
N VAL A 1079 1.31 53.88 -53.80
CA VAL A 1079 0.27 54.58 -54.54
C VAL A 1079 0.60 54.39 -56.03
N PRO A 1080 -0.27 53.76 -56.83
CA PRO A 1080 -0.02 53.58 -58.26
C PRO A 1080 0.10 54.94 -58.93
N GLN A 1081 1.14 55.12 -59.76
CA GLN A 1081 1.48 56.43 -60.35
C GLN A 1081 0.83 56.63 -61.73
N THR A 1082 0.13 55.63 -62.27
CA THR A 1082 -0.52 55.70 -63.58
C THR A 1082 -1.92 55.07 -63.61
N GLU A 1083 -2.80 55.57 -64.49
CA GLU A 1083 -4.19 55.08 -64.65
C GLU A 1083 -4.28 53.63 -65.16
N GLU A 1084 -3.25 53.12 -65.86
CA GLU A 1084 -3.19 51.71 -66.27
C GLU A 1084 -2.98 50.76 -65.10
N GLU A 1085 -2.17 51.15 -64.10
CA GLU A 1085 -1.95 50.37 -62.88
C GLU A 1085 -3.21 50.30 -61.99
N ALA A 1086 -4.01 51.37 -61.97
CA ALA A 1086 -5.28 51.41 -61.25
C ALA A 1086 -6.35 50.53 -61.90
N ARG A 1087 -6.39 50.45 -63.24
CA ARG A 1087 -7.29 49.53 -63.97
C ARG A 1087 -6.91 48.07 -63.79
N ALA A 1088 -5.61 47.74 -63.85
CA ALA A 1088 -5.12 46.39 -63.61
C ALA A 1088 -5.43 45.91 -62.18
N ALA A 1089 -5.32 46.81 -61.19
CA ALA A 1089 -5.71 46.52 -59.81
C ALA A 1089 -7.23 46.32 -59.64
N GLN A 1090 -8.08 47.11 -60.33
CA GLN A 1090 -9.53 46.94 -60.28
C GLN A 1090 -10.02 45.66 -60.98
N GLU A 1091 -9.43 45.27 -62.11
CA GLU A 1091 -9.75 44.00 -62.78
C GLU A 1091 -9.34 42.80 -61.92
N PHE A 1092 -8.17 42.85 -61.27
CA PHE A 1092 -7.74 41.82 -60.31
C PHE A 1092 -8.69 41.69 -59.11
N THR A 1093 -9.25 42.81 -58.63
CA THR A 1093 -10.16 42.83 -57.48
C THR A 1093 -11.54 42.26 -57.83
N GLN A 1094 -12.02 42.45 -59.07
CA GLN A 1094 -13.28 41.85 -59.54
C GLN A 1094 -13.16 40.35 -59.81
N VAL A 1095 -12.02 39.86 -60.30
CA VAL A 1095 -11.77 38.43 -60.51
C VAL A 1095 -11.63 37.68 -59.16
N ALA A 1096 -11.19 38.37 -58.10
CA ALA A 1096 -10.98 37.80 -56.76
C ALA A 1096 -12.24 37.74 -55.86
N GLY A 1097 -13.42 38.13 -56.34
CA GLY A 1097 -14.69 37.83 -55.67
C GLY A 1097 -14.91 38.43 -54.26
N ALA A 1098 -14.29 39.56 -53.93
CA ALA A 1098 -14.54 40.24 -52.65
C ALA A 1098 -15.81 41.12 -52.72
N GLN A 1099 -16.85 40.77 -51.95
CA GLN A 1099 -17.96 41.70 -51.64
C GLN A 1099 -17.46 42.77 -50.65
N ASN A 1100 -17.83 44.02 -50.92
CA ASN A 1100 -17.52 45.20 -50.10
C ASN A 1100 -18.01 45.03 -48.66
N ILE A 1101 -17.09 45.06 -47.68
CA ILE A 1101 -17.40 45.20 -46.26
C ILE A 1101 -17.61 46.69 -45.97
N ILE A 1102 -18.79 47.04 -45.48
CA ILE A 1102 -19.16 48.37 -44.98
C ILE A 1102 -18.25 48.74 -43.81
N SER A 1103 -17.77 49.98 -43.77
CA SER A 1103 -16.85 50.46 -42.75
C SER A 1103 -17.55 50.72 -41.40
N PRO A 1104 -16.88 50.54 -40.23
CA PRO A 1104 -17.46 50.77 -38.90
C PRO A 1104 -17.88 52.23 -38.61
N ALA A 1105 -17.54 53.19 -39.47
CA ALA A 1105 -17.91 54.59 -39.31
C ALA A 1105 -19.38 54.88 -39.64
N ASP A 1106 -20.05 53.98 -40.37
CA ASP A 1106 -21.45 54.15 -40.79
C ASP A 1106 -22.47 53.65 -39.74
N ILE A 1107 -22.01 53.04 -38.63
CA ILE A 1107 -22.87 52.47 -37.57
C ILE A 1107 -23.05 53.42 -36.38
N THR A 1108 -22.14 54.39 -36.19
CA THR A 1108 -22.10 55.28 -35.02
C THR A 1108 -22.53 56.73 -35.29
N GLY A 1109 -23.00 57.03 -36.51
CA GLY A 1109 -23.49 58.36 -36.87
C GLY A 1109 -24.86 58.69 -36.24
N PRO A 1110 -25.18 59.99 -36.03
CA PRO A 1110 -26.39 60.46 -35.34
C PRO A 1110 -27.74 60.15 -36.04
N ASN A 1111 -27.74 59.38 -37.14
CA ASN A 1111 -28.94 58.92 -37.86
C ASN A 1111 -29.10 57.38 -37.89
N SER A 1112 -28.42 56.65 -37.01
CA SER A 1112 -28.58 55.20 -36.85
C SER A 1112 -29.94 54.82 -36.24
N ALA A 1113 -30.69 53.91 -36.87
CA ALA A 1113 -32.08 53.55 -36.54
C ALA A 1113 -32.24 52.48 -35.44
N ILE A 1114 -31.23 52.23 -34.60
CA ILE A 1114 -31.29 51.19 -33.56
C ILE A 1114 -31.10 51.82 -32.17
N LYS A 1115 -32.19 51.93 -31.42
CA LYS A 1115 -32.17 52.28 -29.99
C LYS A 1115 -31.67 51.08 -29.19
N ILE A 1116 -30.61 51.27 -28.41
CA ILE A 1116 -30.15 50.34 -27.39
C ILE A 1116 -30.86 50.72 -26.08
N GLU A 1117 -31.75 49.86 -25.56
CA GLU A 1117 -32.24 49.97 -24.18
C GLU A 1117 -31.26 49.27 -23.23
N SER A 1118 -30.95 49.95 -22.14
CA SER A 1118 -29.98 49.57 -21.12
C SER A 1118 -30.62 48.75 -20.00
N HIS A 1119 -30.00 47.62 -19.66
CA HIS A 1119 -29.94 47.08 -18.30
C HIS A 1119 -28.51 46.69 -17.95
#